data_AF-A0A803SW12-F1
#
_entry.id   AF-A0A803SW12-F1
#
_cell.length_a   1.000
_cell.length_b   1.000
_cell.length_c   1.000
_cell.angle_alpha   90.00
_cell.angle_beta   90.00
_cell.angle_gamma   90.00
#
_symmetry.space_group_name_H-M   'P 1'
#
loop_
_entity.id
_entity.type
_entity.pdbx_description
1 polymer ?
#
loop_
_entity_poly.entity_id
_entity_poly.type
_entity_poly.pdbx_seq_one_letter_code
_entity_poly.pdbx_strand_id
1 'polypeptide(L)'
;LLSPQIRQLAAVLVRRRLTKHWKKLRLMLFHLFLSSTRNLSSSHKVSLSLAQLAAVILKNETLEKWPQLLHVIQQGARSRDPIQCQVGLLLLHSALELDPELFAPHYKDLLRLFHQTLNIRGQPAALYYSLRSLTTMVPGLGSDEMSLMSSMVPKLLSAIRELISVDETQASEVMEVLDELMETEVSIIAQHATEIVGFCLEIASNRALGDSLRVKALSCISFFIKLKSKTILKQKLLSPILTTLFPIMSAEPPPGQMDAEDEQTEEDIEERAEVQTPKHYAAQVLCGSRRVPCPLQLGLSGLLVLLGSILVPQRHLQPMLQVVCRALLDESQVVRNAALFALGQFSENLQPDIANYSDDIMPLLLRYLEGVQLAHTSHMAKAYYALENFVENLGDKIAPYLPSLMERMLTTLSLPGSPRTKELSVSAIGAIAQAAQESIMPYFQAIMDHLMGYLLTTQEDLRPVQIQSVETLSVLATVLKKDIFLPLAEQCCQLGLDLCDRVDDPDLRRCTYSLFGSLATVLEDGISPYLPRITTFMLYSLKSTEGFEVRTTYLFSKACHFCKKHLGLYVCVSPWFHLHEEPSSNLISSLLLHRLSVGNVYMDEKEDACVALGEIATCASTLCPIPHFPLPFQCPHIRVRKSAYEALGQFCISFRHLCERDPSEPHTAAFQKLLSMVMPVYIKGIRGDKERQVVMAILESLAKVVKACQQEGLRDPSRLGELCRVVREVLEKKTTCQGADVDEDGDEDDEEEAEYDAMLIEYAGEVIPALAAAAGGETFAPYFAGFLPLLLNKMKPSSSSSDKSFAVGTVAETIQGLGQASSAFVPRLLPLLMGAARDTDKEVRSNAVFGLGVLAEHGREPMHEYPFLQLDCSGGMSQDIV
;
A
#
# COMPACT_ATOMS: atom_id res chain seq x y z
N LEU A 1 49.40 30.26 -3.83
CA LEU A 1 48.60 29.04 -4.14
C LEU A 1 47.26 29.18 -3.45
N LEU A 2 46.15 29.24 -4.20
CA LEU A 2 44.80 29.45 -3.66
C LEU A 2 44.38 28.30 -2.73
N SER A 3 43.60 28.61 -1.69
CA SER A 3 43.11 27.58 -0.76
C SER A 3 42.25 26.53 -1.50
N PRO A 4 42.25 25.25 -1.06
CA PRO A 4 41.41 24.21 -1.64
C PRO A 4 39.92 24.56 -1.70
N GLN A 5 39.39 25.26 -0.69
CA GLN A 5 38.00 25.70 -0.62
C GLN A 5 37.66 26.72 -1.71
N ILE A 6 38.56 27.69 -1.99
CA ILE A 6 38.36 28.67 -3.06
C ILE A 6 38.38 27.98 -4.43
N ARG A 7 39.28 26.99 -4.62
CA ARG A 7 39.33 26.21 -5.86
C ARG A 7 38.06 25.37 -6.08
N GLN A 8 37.55 24.75 -5.02
CA GLN A 8 36.27 24.03 -5.05
C GLN A 8 35.11 24.96 -5.43
N LEU A 9 34.97 26.08 -4.72
CA LEU A 9 33.90 27.06 -4.97
C LEU A 9 33.97 27.62 -6.39
N ALA A 10 35.17 27.94 -6.88
CA ALA A 10 35.38 28.43 -8.24
C ALA A 10 34.89 27.41 -9.29
N ALA A 11 35.23 26.13 -9.15
CA ALA A 11 34.77 25.08 -10.06
C ALA A 11 33.23 24.95 -10.07
N VAL A 12 32.59 25.02 -8.89
CA VAL A 12 31.12 24.99 -8.78
C VAL A 12 30.46 26.20 -9.42
N LEU A 13 30.99 27.40 -9.21
CA LEU A 13 30.46 28.65 -9.79
C LEU A 13 30.62 28.68 -11.31
N VAL A 14 31.76 28.23 -11.83
CA VAL A 14 31.98 28.10 -13.28
C VAL A 14 30.96 27.12 -13.86
N ARG A 15 30.78 25.94 -13.24
CA ARG A 15 29.78 24.94 -13.68
C ARG A 15 28.38 25.54 -13.76
N ARG A 16 27.93 26.28 -12.74
CA ARG A 16 26.59 26.92 -12.72
C ARG A 16 26.40 27.97 -13.81
N ARG A 17 27.45 28.66 -14.22
CA ARG A 17 27.39 29.73 -15.24
C ARG A 17 27.72 29.23 -16.65
N LEU A 18 28.19 27.99 -16.78
CA LEU A 18 28.71 27.44 -18.03
C LEU A 18 27.65 27.32 -19.12
N THR A 19 26.44 26.86 -18.78
CA THR A 19 25.30 26.73 -19.71
C THR A 19 24.94 28.05 -20.39
N LYS A 20 24.99 29.18 -19.68
CA LYS A 20 24.68 30.51 -20.22
C LYS A 20 25.81 31.12 -21.07
N HIS A 21 27.06 30.72 -20.85
CA HIS A 21 28.24 31.36 -21.47
C HIS A 21 29.11 30.41 -22.33
N TRP A 22 28.62 29.20 -22.60
CA TRP A 22 29.32 28.11 -23.28
C TRP A 22 30.08 28.54 -24.54
N LYS A 23 29.37 29.20 -25.47
CA LYS A 23 29.93 29.63 -26.77
C LYS A 23 31.14 30.56 -26.64
N LYS A 24 31.26 31.32 -25.54
CA LYS A 24 32.36 32.27 -25.30
C LYS A 24 33.56 31.64 -24.57
N LEU A 25 33.35 30.56 -23.81
CA LEU A 25 34.35 30.00 -22.91
C LEU A 25 34.93 28.65 -23.38
N ARG A 26 34.36 28.05 -24.43
CA ARG A 26 34.70 26.73 -24.98
C ARG A 26 36.21 26.43 -25.06
N LEU A 27 36.98 27.21 -25.83
CA LEU A 27 38.41 26.96 -26.05
C LEU A 27 39.28 27.15 -24.79
N MET A 28 38.95 28.15 -23.97
CA MET A 28 39.68 28.44 -22.75
C MET A 28 39.50 27.34 -21.70
N LEU A 29 38.30 26.74 -21.63
CA LEU A 29 37.98 25.70 -20.66
C LEU A 29 38.67 24.37 -20.96
N PHE A 30 38.85 24.00 -22.24
CA PHE A 30 39.61 22.79 -22.60
C PHE A 30 41.07 22.86 -22.10
N HIS A 31 41.74 23.98 -22.36
CA HIS A 31 43.12 24.20 -21.92
C HIS A 31 43.23 24.31 -20.40
N LEU A 32 42.27 24.98 -19.74
CA LEU A 32 42.25 25.15 -18.29
C LEU A 32 41.96 23.83 -17.57
N PHE A 33 41.11 22.97 -18.14
CA PHE A 33 40.87 21.63 -17.60
C PHE A 33 42.10 20.72 -17.75
N LEU A 34 42.69 20.62 -18.95
CA LEU A 34 43.86 19.75 -19.20
C LEU A 34 45.11 20.17 -18.40
N SER A 35 45.26 21.46 -18.10
CA SER A 35 46.33 21.95 -17.23
C SER A 35 46.04 21.72 -15.74
N SER A 36 44.76 21.70 -15.35
CA SER A 36 44.34 21.42 -13.97
C SER A 36 44.39 19.92 -13.64
N THR A 37 44.10 19.04 -14.60
CA THR A 37 44.14 17.57 -14.40
C THR A 37 45.51 17.02 -14.07
N ARG A 38 46.57 17.64 -14.57
CA ARG A 38 47.96 17.29 -14.20
C ARG A 38 48.31 17.64 -12.74
N ASN A 39 47.50 18.48 -12.07
CA ASN A 39 47.73 18.98 -10.70
C ASN A 39 46.62 18.56 -9.70
N LEU A 40 45.80 17.55 -10.02
CA LEU A 40 44.62 17.15 -9.24
C LEU A 40 44.94 16.52 -7.86
N SER A 41 46.21 16.49 -7.45
CA SER A 41 46.74 15.70 -6.33
C SER A 41 46.66 16.35 -4.93
N SER A 42 45.76 17.32 -4.67
CA SER A 42 45.72 18.01 -3.36
C SER A 42 44.42 17.94 -2.54
N SER A 43 43.25 17.59 -3.11
CA SER A 43 42.01 17.40 -2.34
C SER A 43 40.90 16.73 -3.16
N HIS A 44 40.28 15.67 -2.62
CA HIS A 44 39.17 14.94 -3.27
C HIS A 44 38.00 15.86 -3.65
N LYS A 45 37.58 16.79 -2.78
CA LYS A 45 36.48 17.73 -3.05
C LYS A 45 36.73 18.62 -4.27
N VAL A 46 37.98 19.03 -4.48
CA VAL A 46 38.39 19.83 -5.64
C VAL A 46 38.39 18.96 -6.89
N SER A 47 38.90 17.73 -6.80
CA SER A 47 38.88 16.75 -7.89
C SER A 47 37.47 16.43 -8.36
N LEU A 48 36.53 16.22 -7.44
CA LEU A 48 35.12 15.98 -7.75
C LEU A 48 34.46 17.18 -8.42
N SER A 49 34.68 18.39 -7.90
CA SER A 49 34.12 19.61 -8.50
C SER A 49 34.65 19.85 -9.92
N LEU A 50 35.92 19.53 -10.17
CA LEU A 50 36.53 19.60 -11.50
C LEU A 50 36.02 18.49 -12.43
N ALA A 51 35.79 17.28 -11.92
CA ALA A 51 35.24 16.19 -12.70
C ALA A 51 33.79 16.46 -13.13
N GLN A 52 32.97 17.01 -12.24
CA GLN A 52 31.62 17.46 -12.56
C GLN A 52 31.61 18.61 -13.58
N LEU A 53 32.59 19.52 -13.51
CA LEU A 53 32.76 20.55 -14.54
C LEU A 53 33.11 19.92 -15.90
N ALA A 54 34.01 18.93 -15.93
CA ALA A 54 34.38 18.20 -17.14
C ALA A 54 33.18 17.50 -17.80
N ALA A 55 32.32 16.87 -16.99
CA ALA A 55 31.10 16.23 -17.47
C ALA A 55 30.18 17.24 -18.18
N VAL A 56 29.97 18.43 -17.61
CA VAL A 56 29.13 19.47 -18.24
C VAL A 56 29.76 20.00 -19.53
N ILE A 57 31.09 20.09 -19.61
CA ILE A 57 31.79 20.43 -20.86
C ILE A 57 31.53 19.33 -21.91
N LEU A 58 31.65 18.06 -21.53
CA LEU A 58 31.43 16.92 -22.43
C LEU A 58 30.01 16.87 -23.00
N LYS A 59 28.99 17.08 -22.15
CA LYS A 59 27.57 17.12 -22.57
C LYS A 59 27.29 18.14 -23.67
N ASN A 60 28.01 19.26 -23.69
CA ASN A 60 27.81 20.32 -24.69
C ASN A 60 28.65 20.14 -25.98
N GLU A 61 29.67 19.28 -25.99
CA GLU A 61 30.57 19.05 -27.12
C GLU A 61 30.27 17.80 -27.94
N THR A 62 29.84 16.73 -27.25
CA THR A 62 29.88 15.31 -27.63
C THR A 62 31.28 14.67 -27.56
N LEU A 63 31.34 13.35 -27.40
CA LEU A 63 32.56 12.55 -27.20
C LEU A 63 33.60 12.72 -28.33
N GLU A 64 33.13 12.79 -29.57
CA GLU A 64 33.98 12.90 -30.76
C GLU A 64 34.81 14.19 -30.82
N LYS A 65 34.30 15.26 -30.19
CA LYS A 65 34.93 16.58 -30.23
C LYS A 65 35.92 16.82 -29.10
N TRP A 66 36.05 15.87 -28.15
CA TRP A 66 37.01 15.94 -27.05
C TRP A 66 37.76 14.62 -26.78
N PRO A 67 38.50 14.08 -27.76
CA PRO A 67 39.23 12.81 -27.63
C PRO A 67 40.30 12.83 -26.53
N GLN A 68 40.82 14.01 -26.17
CA GLN A 68 41.83 14.15 -25.12
C GLN A 68 41.28 13.77 -23.74
N LEU A 69 40.00 14.04 -23.45
CA LEU A 69 39.39 13.64 -22.18
C LEU A 69 39.29 12.12 -22.08
N LEU A 70 38.83 11.46 -23.16
CA LEU A 70 38.78 10.00 -23.23
C LEU A 70 40.16 9.38 -23.03
N HIS A 71 41.20 9.97 -23.62
CA HIS A 71 42.57 9.52 -23.41
C HIS A 71 43.01 9.63 -21.94
N VAL A 72 42.68 10.74 -21.28
CA VAL A 72 42.97 10.94 -19.85
C VAL A 72 42.21 9.92 -18.99
N ILE A 73 40.95 9.65 -19.29
CA ILE A 73 40.15 8.63 -18.58
C ILE A 73 40.77 7.24 -18.77
N GLN A 74 41.09 6.85 -20.01
CA GLN A 74 41.67 5.54 -20.33
C GLN A 74 43.05 5.33 -19.71
N GLN A 75 43.93 6.34 -19.77
CA GLN A 75 45.25 6.30 -19.14
C GLN A 75 45.14 6.27 -17.63
N GLY A 76 44.28 7.11 -17.06
CA GLY A 76 44.03 7.17 -15.62
C GLY A 76 43.52 5.85 -15.08
N ALA A 77 42.42 5.33 -15.63
CA ALA A 77 41.77 4.10 -15.16
C ALA A 77 42.68 2.85 -15.24
N ARG A 78 43.69 2.85 -16.12
CA ARG A 78 44.68 1.76 -16.26
C ARG A 78 46.02 2.06 -15.57
N SER A 79 46.15 3.20 -14.90
CA SER A 79 47.39 3.58 -14.21
C SER A 79 47.64 2.72 -12.98
N ARG A 80 48.92 2.43 -12.69
CA ARG A 80 49.33 1.75 -11.46
C ARG A 80 49.37 2.71 -10.26
N ASP A 81 49.34 4.02 -10.50
CA ASP A 81 49.26 5.04 -9.46
C ASP A 81 47.81 5.14 -8.95
N PRO A 82 47.53 4.84 -7.67
CA PRO A 82 46.19 4.89 -7.10
C PRO A 82 45.50 6.25 -7.27
N ILE A 83 46.26 7.34 -7.23
CA ILE A 83 45.71 8.69 -7.35
C ILE A 83 45.27 8.96 -8.79
N GLN A 84 46.06 8.56 -9.78
CA GLN A 84 45.70 8.69 -11.19
C GLN A 84 44.54 7.77 -11.58
N CYS A 85 44.50 6.55 -11.02
CA CYS A 85 43.40 5.61 -11.19
C CYS A 85 42.10 6.19 -10.63
N GLN A 86 42.13 6.70 -9.40
CA GLN A 86 41.00 7.38 -8.78
C GLN A 86 40.49 8.55 -9.62
N VAL A 87 41.38 9.43 -10.08
CA VAL A 87 40.99 10.60 -10.89
C VAL A 87 40.39 10.18 -12.22
N GLY A 88 40.96 9.18 -12.90
CA GLY A 88 40.43 8.67 -14.17
C GLY A 88 39.02 8.09 -14.01
N LEU A 89 38.79 7.28 -12.98
CA LEU A 89 37.49 6.67 -12.70
C LEU A 89 36.45 7.68 -12.20
N LEU A 90 36.85 8.66 -11.39
CA LEU A 90 35.98 9.76 -10.97
C LEU A 90 35.50 10.61 -12.16
N LEU A 91 36.38 10.87 -13.13
CA LEU A 91 36.03 11.59 -14.35
C LEU A 91 35.04 10.80 -15.20
N LEU A 92 35.28 9.49 -15.36
CA LEU A 92 34.37 8.59 -16.05
C LEU A 92 32.99 8.55 -15.37
N HIS A 93 32.95 8.35 -14.05
CA HIS A 93 31.72 8.33 -13.27
C HIS A 93 30.94 9.64 -13.42
N SER A 94 31.60 10.79 -13.25
CA SER A 94 30.95 12.10 -13.36
C SER A 94 30.35 12.34 -14.76
N ALA A 95 31.00 11.82 -15.80
CA ALA A 95 30.51 11.91 -17.17
C ALA A 95 29.29 11.00 -17.40
N LEU A 96 29.35 9.75 -16.94
CA LEU A 96 28.25 8.80 -16.99
C LEU A 96 27.02 9.28 -16.20
N GLU A 97 27.23 9.85 -15.02
CA GLU A 97 26.14 10.37 -14.16
C GLU A 97 25.36 11.51 -14.82
N LEU A 98 26.02 12.32 -15.65
CA LEU A 98 25.38 13.45 -16.29
C LEU A 98 24.62 13.07 -17.57
N ASP A 99 25.15 12.11 -18.33
CA ASP A 99 24.61 11.67 -19.62
C ASP A 99 25.13 10.26 -19.98
N PRO A 100 24.46 9.19 -19.51
CA PRO A 100 24.90 7.82 -19.73
C PRO A 100 24.77 7.39 -21.20
N GLU A 101 23.77 7.89 -21.94
CA GLU A 101 23.49 7.53 -23.33
C GLU A 101 24.67 7.84 -24.27
N LEU A 102 25.44 8.89 -23.99
CA LEU A 102 26.66 9.22 -24.74
C LEU A 102 27.63 8.02 -24.78
N PHE A 103 27.68 7.22 -23.73
CA PHE A 103 28.59 6.10 -23.59
C PHE A 103 28.01 4.76 -24.04
N ALA A 104 26.75 4.71 -24.47
CA ALA A 104 26.09 3.47 -24.89
C ALA A 104 26.88 2.65 -25.92
N PRO A 105 27.50 3.24 -26.97
CA PRO A 105 28.33 2.49 -27.91
C PRO A 105 29.57 1.82 -27.30
N HIS A 106 29.97 2.25 -26.10
CA HIS A 106 31.18 1.81 -25.41
C HIS A 106 30.91 0.93 -24.19
N TYR A 107 29.65 0.56 -23.91
CA TYR A 107 29.30 -0.20 -22.71
C TYR A 107 30.03 -1.53 -22.59
N LYS A 108 30.20 -2.30 -23.69
CA LYS A 108 30.98 -3.55 -23.67
C LYS A 108 32.44 -3.32 -23.23
N ASP A 109 33.08 -2.24 -23.66
CA ASP A 109 34.47 -1.92 -23.29
C ASP A 109 34.58 -1.40 -21.86
N LEU A 110 33.59 -0.62 -21.41
CA LEU A 110 33.49 -0.15 -20.03
C LEU A 110 33.25 -1.30 -19.05
N LEU A 111 32.37 -2.26 -19.37
CA LEU A 111 32.17 -3.46 -18.57
C LEU A 111 33.46 -4.27 -18.44
N ARG A 112 34.24 -4.44 -19.53
CA ARG A 112 35.56 -5.09 -19.49
C ARG A 112 36.56 -4.33 -18.62
N LEU A 113 36.54 -2.99 -18.67
CA LEU A 113 37.37 -2.15 -17.80
C LEU A 113 36.98 -2.35 -16.34
N PHE A 114 35.70 -2.28 -16.00
CA PHE A 114 35.23 -2.47 -14.63
C PHE A 114 35.46 -3.88 -14.10
N HIS A 115 35.37 -4.89 -14.97
CA HIS A 115 35.74 -6.26 -14.63
C HIS A 115 37.21 -6.35 -14.18
N GLN A 116 38.11 -5.55 -14.77
CA GLN A 116 39.51 -5.48 -14.37
C GLN A 116 39.71 -4.67 -13.09
N THR A 117 39.09 -3.49 -12.98
CA THR A 117 39.26 -2.60 -11.82
C THR A 117 38.69 -3.19 -10.53
N LEU A 118 37.58 -3.94 -10.61
CA LEU A 118 36.99 -4.64 -9.47
C LEU A 118 37.87 -5.77 -8.91
N ASN A 119 38.87 -6.25 -9.67
CA ASN A 119 39.83 -7.23 -9.15
C ASN A 119 41.04 -6.57 -8.45
N ILE A 120 41.18 -5.24 -8.52
CA ILE A 120 42.29 -4.53 -7.89
C ILE A 120 42.02 -4.45 -6.39
N ARG A 121 42.88 -5.10 -5.60
CA ARG A 121 42.82 -5.09 -4.13
C ARG A 121 43.64 -3.95 -3.54
N GLY A 122 43.18 -3.39 -2.43
CA GLY A 122 43.85 -2.33 -1.68
C GLY A 122 43.68 -0.93 -2.29
N GLN A 123 42.74 -0.74 -3.22
CA GLN A 123 42.45 0.56 -3.87
C GLN A 123 40.96 0.93 -3.73
N PRO A 124 40.50 1.34 -2.53
CA PRO A 124 39.08 1.55 -2.26
C PRO A 124 38.44 2.60 -3.17
N ALA A 125 39.15 3.68 -3.49
CA ALA A 125 38.63 4.72 -4.37
C ALA A 125 38.36 4.23 -5.80
N ALA A 126 39.16 3.27 -6.31
CA ALA A 126 38.96 2.68 -7.62
C ALA A 126 37.72 1.76 -7.62
N LEU A 127 37.54 0.97 -6.56
CA LEU A 127 36.36 0.13 -6.36
C LEU A 127 35.08 0.98 -6.28
N TYR A 128 35.10 2.03 -5.45
CA TYR A 128 33.96 2.93 -5.25
C TYR A 128 33.47 3.55 -6.56
N TYR A 129 34.34 4.22 -7.32
CA TYR A 129 33.91 4.86 -8.58
C TYR A 129 33.59 3.86 -9.70
N SER A 130 34.19 2.67 -9.69
CA SER A 130 33.79 1.61 -10.63
C SER A 130 32.36 1.14 -10.35
N LEU A 131 32.02 0.88 -9.09
CA LEU A 131 30.67 0.46 -8.70
C LEU A 131 29.63 1.55 -8.95
N ARG A 132 29.91 2.80 -8.58
CA ARG A 132 29.03 3.95 -8.87
C ARG A 132 28.77 4.14 -10.38
N SER A 133 29.80 3.91 -11.20
CA SER A 133 29.67 3.96 -12.65
C SER A 133 28.80 2.83 -13.18
N LEU A 134 28.95 1.61 -12.63
CA LEU A 134 28.11 0.47 -12.98
C LEU A 134 26.64 0.73 -12.63
N THR A 135 26.34 1.21 -11.42
CA THR A 135 24.96 1.60 -11.02
C THR A 135 24.33 2.54 -12.03
N THR A 136 25.08 3.52 -12.53
CA THR A 136 24.56 4.50 -13.51
C THR A 136 24.32 3.88 -14.90
N MET A 137 25.09 2.86 -15.26
CA MET A 137 25.05 2.25 -16.59
C MET A 137 24.00 1.15 -16.73
N VAL A 138 23.69 0.43 -15.65
CA VAL A 138 22.78 -0.74 -15.63
C VAL A 138 21.47 -0.50 -16.41
N PRO A 139 20.72 0.59 -16.21
CA PRO A 139 19.44 0.77 -16.91
C PRO A 139 19.56 0.95 -18.43
N GLY A 140 20.76 1.24 -18.95
CA GLY A 140 21.01 1.39 -20.38
C GLY A 140 21.60 0.14 -21.06
N LEU A 141 21.84 -0.95 -20.34
CA LEU A 141 22.48 -2.15 -20.90
C LEU A 141 21.52 -2.95 -21.79
N GLY A 142 22.02 -3.46 -22.92
CA GLY A 142 21.30 -4.40 -23.78
C GLY A 142 21.50 -5.86 -23.35
N SER A 143 20.83 -6.79 -24.04
CA SER A 143 20.87 -8.22 -23.73
C SER A 143 22.28 -8.83 -23.75
N ASP A 144 23.11 -8.45 -24.73
CA ASP A 144 24.51 -8.88 -24.83
C ASP A 144 25.35 -8.40 -23.65
N GLU A 145 25.19 -7.13 -23.26
CA GLU A 145 25.90 -6.51 -22.13
C GLU A 145 25.49 -7.12 -20.79
N MET A 146 24.21 -7.46 -20.64
CA MET A 146 23.67 -8.08 -19.43
C MET A 146 24.31 -9.44 -19.12
N SER A 147 24.70 -10.22 -20.13
CA SER A 147 25.44 -11.47 -19.94
C SER A 147 26.81 -11.25 -19.28
N LEU A 148 27.52 -10.18 -19.65
CA LEU A 148 28.79 -9.78 -19.05
C LEU A 148 28.58 -9.28 -17.62
N MET A 149 27.52 -8.51 -17.40
CA MET A 149 27.16 -7.97 -16.09
C MET A 149 26.86 -9.09 -15.07
N SER A 150 26.15 -10.14 -15.49
CA SER A 150 25.89 -11.33 -14.65
C SER A 150 27.18 -11.93 -14.08
N SER A 151 28.19 -12.15 -14.94
CA SER A 151 29.50 -12.69 -14.51
C SER A 151 30.27 -11.80 -13.52
N MET A 152 29.89 -10.53 -13.40
CA MET A 152 30.53 -9.56 -12.51
C MET A 152 29.93 -9.54 -11.11
N VAL A 153 28.71 -10.05 -10.90
CA VAL A 153 28.00 -9.99 -9.61
C VAL A 153 28.86 -10.45 -8.43
N PRO A 154 29.56 -11.61 -8.47
CA PRO A 154 30.42 -12.04 -7.35
C PRO A 154 31.57 -11.06 -7.06
N LYS A 155 32.08 -10.38 -8.10
CA LYS A 155 33.16 -9.38 -7.98
C LYS A 155 32.65 -8.09 -7.35
N LEU A 156 31.42 -7.68 -7.65
CA LEU A 156 30.77 -6.53 -7.01
C LEU A 156 30.66 -6.77 -5.50
N LEU A 157 30.10 -7.92 -5.10
CA LEU A 157 29.94 -8.26 -3.68
C LEU A 157 31.29 -8.26 -2.95
N SER A 158 32.34 -8.81 -3.58
CA SER A 158 33.69 -8.79 -3.02
C SER A 158 34.28 -7.37 -2.92
N ALA A 159 34.00 -6.49 -3.88
CA ALA A 159 34.46 -5.10 -3.84
C ALA A 159 33.72 -4.30 -2.75
N ILE A 160 32.41 -4.53 -2.58
CA ILE A 160 31.64 -3.91 -1.51
C ILE A 160 32.15 -4.37 -0.14
N ARG A 161 32.44 -5.67 0.05
CA ARG A 161 33.08 -6.18 1.29
C ARG A 161 34.36 -5.43 1.66
N GLU A 162 35.20 -5.13 0.67
CA GLU A 162 36.44 -4.38 0.89
C GLU A 162 36.14 -2.93 1.31
N LEU A 163 35.18 -2.28 0.67
CA LEU A 163 34.74 -0.93 1.00
C LEU A 163 34.15 -0.81 2.41
N ILE A 164 33.41 -1.82 2.88
CA ILE A 164 32.83 -1.83 4.24
C ILE A 164 33.93 -1.64 5.31
N SER A 165 35.10 -2.26 5.12
CA SER A 165 36.22 -2.14 6.06
C SER A 165 36.90 -0.76 6.07
N VAL A 166 36.64 0.07 5.06
CA VAL A 166 37.28 1.38 4.86
C VAL A 166 36.33 2.53 5.14
N ASP A 167 35.14 2.50 4.55
CA ASP A 167 34.13 3.56 4.63
C ASP A 167 32.74 2.95 4.43
N GLU A 168 32.01 2.74 5.53
CA GLU A 168 30.66 2.18 5.53
C GLU A 168 29.67 3.04 4.74
N THR A 169 29.87 4.36 4.69
CA THR A 169 28.97 5.25 3.94
C THR A 169 29.12 5.05 2.44
N GLN A 170 30.37 4.97 1.95
CA GLN A 170 30.64 4.63 0.56
C GLN A 170 30.15 3.24 0.20
N ALA A 171 30.32 2.26 1.12
CA ALA A 171 29.81 0.90 0.92
C ALA A 171 28.28 0.87 0.75
N SER A 172 27.56 1.61 1.60
CA SER A 172 26.09 1.73 1.51
C SER A 172 25.65 2.37 0.19
N GLU A 173 26.35 3.43 -0.28
CA GLU A 173 26.05 4.09 -1.55
C GLU A 173 26.28 3.21 -2.77
N VAL A 174 27.26 2.30 -2.74
CA VAL A 174 27.53 1.39 -3.88
C VAL A 174 26.65 0.16 -3.89
N MET A 175 26.03 -0.20 -2.76
CA MET A 175 25.01 -1.27 -2.71
C MET A 175 23.79 -0.95 -3.60
N GLU A 176 23.57 0.32 -3.96
CA GLU A 176 22.57 0.74 -4.95
C GLU A 176 22.69 0.02 -6.30
N VAL A 177 23.88 -0.50 -6.66
CA VAL A 177 24.03 -1.34 -7.86
C VAL A 177 23.14 -2.58 -7.84
N LEU A 178 22.87 -3.14 -6.65
CA LEU A 178 22.00 -4.30 -6.50
C LEU A 178 20.54 -3.93 -6.72
N ASP A 179 20.12 -2.76 -6.22
CA ASP A 179 18.75 -2.27 -6.41
C ASP A 179 18.47 -1.98 -7.90
N GLU A 180 19.40 -1.34 -8.58
CA GLU A 180 19.27 -1.03 -10.00
C GLU A 180 19.22 -2.31 -10.88
N LEU A 181 20.01 -3.33 -10.53
CA LEU A 181 19.94 -4.64 -11.20
C LEU A 181 18.60 -5.34 -10.93
N MET A 182 18.06 -5.21 -9.72
CA MET A 182 16.74 -5.72 -9.36
C MET A 182 15.61 -4.97 -10.09
N GLU A 183 15.76 -3.68 -10.38
CA GLU A 183 14.79 -2.91 -11.19
C GLU A 183 14.89 -3.23 -12.69
N THR A 184 16.09 -3.50 -13.21
CA THR A 184 16.32 -3.61 -14.66
C THR A 184 16.20 -5.05 -15.19
N GLU A 185 16.87 -6.02 -14.55
CA GLU A 185 16.96 -7.40 -15.07
C GLU A 185 17.02 -8.42 -13.93
N VAL A 186 15.83 -8.79 -13.45
CA VAL A 186 15.64 -9.65 -12.28
C VAL A 186 16.25 -11.06 -12.47
N SER A 187 16.36 -11.53 -13.71
CA SER A 187 16.88 -12.87 -14.03
C SER A 187 18.34 -13.05 -13.58
N ILE A 188 19.17 -12.00 -13.68
CA ILE A 188 20.57 -12.01 -13.24
C ILE A 188 20.65 -12.18 -11.72
N ILE A 189 19.84 -11.41 -10.99
CA ILE A 189 19.82 -11.46 -9.52
C ILE A 189 19.32 -12.83 -9.05
N ALA A 190 18.32 -13.41 -9.72
CA ALA A 190 17.82 -14.74 -9.40
C ALA A 190 18.90 -15.83 -9.52
N GLN A 191 19.80 -15.74 -10.51
CA GLN A 191 20.94 -16.67 -10.68
C GLN A 191 21.92 -16.61 -9.50
N HIS A 192 22.14 -15.43 -8.92
CA HIS A 192 23.07 -15.21 -7.81
C HIS A 192 22.38 -15.03 -6.45
N ALA A 193 21.12 -15.41 -6.34
CA ALA A 193 20.28 -15.14 -5.16
C ALA A 193 20.90 -15.62 -3.84
N THR A 194 21.47 -16.83 -3.82
CA THR A 194 22.14 -17.37 -2.62
C THR A 194 23.33 -16.51 -2.19
N GLU A 195 24.15 -16.04 -3.13
CA GLU A 195 25.32 -15.21 -2.85
C GLU A 195 24.93 -13.82 -2.35
N ILE A 196 23.95 -13.19 -3.01
CA ILE A 196 23.46 -11.85 -2.67
C ILE A 196 22.77 -11.85 -1.32
N VAL A 197 21.82 -12.78 -1.10
CA VAL A 197 21.13 -12.91 0.17
C VAL A 197 22.11 -13.24 1.28
N GLY A 198 23.02 -14.20 1.07
CA GLY A 198 24.05 -14.55 2.07
C GLY A 198 24.93 -13.35 2.45
N PHE A 199 25.35 -12.56 1.46
CA PHE A 199 26.10 -11.32 1.69
C PHE A 199 25.30 -10.28 2.49
N CYS A 200 24.04 -10.05 2.15
CA CYS A 200 23.20 -9.10 2.89
C CYS A 200 22.92 -9.57 4.33
N LEU A 201 22.72 -10.87 4.56
CA LEU A 201 22.52 -11.44 5.89
C LEU A 201 23.78 -11.33 6.76
N GLU A 202 24.97 -11.50 6.17
CA GLU A 202 26.27 -11.30 6.82
C GLU A 202 26.40 -9.85 7.34
N ILE A 203 26.03 -8.87 6.51
CA ILE A 203 26.06 -7.45 6.90
C ILE A 203 25.00 -7.17 7.98
N ALA A 204 23.76 -7.60 7.76
CA ALA A 204 22.63 -7.29 8.65
C ALA A 204 22.84 -7.82 10.08
N SER A 205 23.45 -9.01 10.23
CA SER A 205 23.72 -9.64 11.53
C SER A 205 24.93 -9.07 12.27
N ASN A 206 25.84 -8.38 11.57
CA ASN A 206 27.07 -7.89 12.17
C ASN A 206 26.84 -6.62 13.01
N ARG A 207 26.79 -6.79 14.34
CA ARG A 207 26.59 -5.69 15.31
C ARG A 207 27.75 -4.69 15.39
N ALA A 208 28.90 -4.97 14.77
CA ALA A 208 30.03 -4.04 14.72
C ALA A 208 29.87 -2.96 13.63
N LEU A 209 28.96 -3.16 12.68
CA LEU A 209 28.69 -2.21 11.58
C LEU A 209 27.61 -1.20 11.98
N GLY A 210 27.63 -0.02 11.35
CA GLY A 210 26.64 1.03 11.55
C GLY A 210 25.25 0.66 11.04
N ASP A 211 24.23 1.20 11.70
CA ASP A 211 22.82 0.90 11.44
C ASP A 211 22.40 1.19 9.99
N SER A 212 22.88 2.28 9.40
CA SER A 212 22.57 2.65 8.01
C SER A 212 22.93 1.56 6.99
N LEU A 213 24.12 0.96 7.12
CA LEU A 213 24.57 -0.09 6.23
C LEU A 213 23.80 -1.41 6.46
N ARG A 214 23.52 -1.73 7.74
CA ARG A 214 22.72 -2.91 8.12
C ARG A 214 21.29 -2.81 7.59
N VAL A 215 20.68 -1.64 7.69
CA VAL A 215 19.36 -1.35 7.10
C VAL A 215 19.39 -1.42 5.59
N LYS A 216 20.44 -0.89 4.92
CA LYS A 216 20.59 -1.03 3.47
C LYS A 216 20.60 -2.50 3.03
N ALA A 217 21.31 -3.37 3.76
CA ALA A 217 21.33 -4.80 3.49
C ALA A 217 19.95 -5.47 3.67
N LEU A 218 19.23 -5.11 4.73
CA LEU A 218 17.87 -5.58 4.96
C LEU A 218 16.89 -5.08 3.87
N SER A 219 17.07 -3.84 3.40
CA SER A 219 16.32 -3.27 2.28
C SER A 219 16.50 -4.06 0.99
N CYS A 220 17.74 -4.45 0.66
CA CYS A 220 18.00 -5.29 -0.50
C CYS A 220 17.32 -6.68 -0.38
N ILE A 221 17.32 -7.28 0.82
CA ILE A 221 16.60 -8.55 1.06
C ILE A 221 15.09 -8.37 0.87
N SER A 222 14.51 -7.32 1.46
CA SER A 222 13.08 -7.01 1.34
C SER A 222 12.68 -6.80 -0.12
N PHE A 223 13.45 -6.01 -0.87
CA PHE A 223 13.19 -5.77 -2.30
C PHE A 223 13.29 -7.08 -3.10
N PHE A 224 14.30 -7.91 -2.83
CA PHE A 224 14.46 -9.18 -3.52
C PHE A 224 13.33 -10.18 -3.22
N ILE A 225 12.85 -10.25 -1.97
CA ILE A 225 11.70 -11.11 -1.63
C ILE A 225 10.44 -10.64 -2.37
N LYS A 226 10.20 -9.33 -2.46
CA LYS A 226 9.07 -8.78 -3.23
C LYS A 226 9.12 -9.15 -4.70
N LEU A 227 10.31 -9.19 -5.30
CA LEU A 227 10.47 -9.50 -6.73
C LEU A 227 10.52 -11.01 -7.05
N LYS A 228 11.18 -11.84 -6.21
CA LYS A 228 11.48 -13.26 -6.49
C LYS A 228 11.40 -14.16 -5.27
N SER A 229 10.33 -14.04 -4.48
CA SER A 229 10.07 -14.92 -3.33
C SER A 229 10.06 -16.43 -3.66
N LYS A 230 9.62 -16.84 -4.86
CA LYS A 230 9.75 -18.25 -5.28
C LYS A 230 11.20 -18.71 -5.38
N THR A 231 12.11 -17.86 -5.83
CA THR A 231 13.55 -18.17 -5.84
C THR A 231 14.08 -18.37 -4.42
N ILE A 232 13.62 -17.57 -3.46
CA ILE A 232 13.94 -17.73 -2.04
C ILE A 232 13.50 -19.11 -1.52
N LEU A 233 12.28 -19.55 -1.87
CA LEU A 233 11.75 -20.86 -1.48
C LEU A 233 12.47 -22.01 -2.20
N LYS A 234 12.62 -21.94 -3.53
CA LYS A 234 13.31 -22.93 -4.38
C LYS A 234 14.76 -23.14 -3.91
N GLN A 235 15.47 -22.06 -3.57
CA GLN A 235 16.85 -22.11 -3.07
C GLN A 235 16.96 -22.32 -1.55
N LYS A 236 15.84 -22.54 -0.84
CA LYS A 236 15.79 -22.77 0.61
C LYS A 236 16.43 -21.66 1.45
N LEU A 237 16.37 -20.42 0.97
CA LEU A 237 16.95 -19.23 1.61
C LEU A 237 16.08 -18.67 2.73
N LEU A 238 14.82 -19.10 2.81
CA LEU A 238 13.87 -18.72 3.85
C LEU A 238 14.39 -18.96 5.28
N SER A 239 14.89 -20.17 5.55
CA SER A 239 15.40 -20.52 6.88
C SER A 239 16.63 -19.69 7.27
N PRO A 240 17.65 -19.50 6.41
CA PRO A 240 18.75 -18.56 6.65
C PRO A 240 18.30 -17.13 6.93
N ILE A 241 17.36 -16.60 6.14
CA ILE A 241 16.81 -15.25 6.34
C ILE A 241 16.19 -15.16 7.73
N LEU A 242 15.26 -16.06 8.07
CA LEU A 242 14.60 -16.09 9.37
C LEU A 242 15.58 -16.19 10.54
N THR A 243 16.54 -17.10 10.44
CA THR A 243 17.56 -17.34 11.48
C THR A 243 18.40 -16.09 11.75
N THR A 244 18.55 -15.22 10.74
CA THR A 244 19.29 -13.96 10.86
C THR A 244 18.41 -12.82 11.38
N LEU A 245 17.15 -12.74 10.94
CA LEU A 245 16.23 -11.68 11.34
C LEU A 245 15.81 -11.81 12.81
N PHE A 246 15.56 -13.02 13.30
CA PHE A 246 15.04 -13.19 14.67
C PHE A 246 15.96 -12.66 15.77
N PRO A 247 17.29 -12.89 15.74
CA PRO A 247 18.20 -12.29 16.72
C PRO A 247 18.34 -10.78 16.60
N ILE A 248 18.05 -10.20 15.43
CA ILE A 248 18.04 -8.74 15.22
C ILE A 248 16.78 -8.14 15.84
N MET A 249 15.62 -8.77 15.63
CA MET A 249 14.33 -8.34 16.18
C MET A 249 14.24 -8.55 17.69
N SER A 250 14.81 -9.66 18.19
CA SER A 250 14.79 -10.01 19.60
C SER A 250 15.96 -9.39 20.38
N ALA A 251 16.69 -8.45 19.78
CA ALA A 251 17.75 -7.75 20.47
C ALA A 251 17.15 -6.93 21.63
N GLU A 252 17.63 -7.19 22.84
CA GLU A 252 17.23 -6.44 24.03
C GLU A 252 17.76 -5.00 23.94
N PRO A 253 16.95 -4.00 24.35
CA PRO A 253 17.44 -2.63 24.50
C PRO A 253 18.48 -2.57 25.64
N PRO A 254 19.29 -1.50 25.69
CA PRO A 254 20.23 -1.29 26.79
C PRO A 254 19.52 -1.34 28.17
N PRO A 255 20.18 -1.84 29.24
CA PRO A 255 19.53 -1.99 30.55
C PRO A 255 18.94 -0.67 31.06
N GLY A 256 17.64 -0.70 31.38
CA GLY A 256 16.90 0.49 31.87
C GLY A 256 16.39 1.43 30.77
N GLN A 257 16.61 1.09 29.50
CA GLN A 257 16.03 1.79 28.34
C GLN A 257 14.94 0.93 27.71
N MET A 258 13.97 1.59 27.08
CA MET A 258 12.95 0.92 26.28
C MET A 258 13.45 0.80 24.84
N ASP A 259 12.71 0.08 23.98
CA ASP A 259 13.00 0.12 22.56
C ASP A 259 12.79 1.54 22.02
N ALA A 260 13.60 1.98 21.05
CA ALA A 260 13.48 3.33 20.49
C ALA A 260 12.05 3.64 19.97
N GLU A 261 11.33 2.61 19.51
CA GLU A 261 9.93 2.68 19.05
C GLU A 261 8.92 2.83 20.19
N ASP A 262 9.30 2.44 21.41
CA ASP A 262 8.50 2.58 22.63
C ASP A 262 8.79 3.90 23.36
N GLU A 263 9.87 4.60 23.01
CA GLU A 263 10.24 5.90 23.57
C GLU A 263 9.79 7.09 22.70
N GLN A 264 9.47 6.85 21.42
CA GLN A 264 9.11 7.90 20.45
C GLN A 264 7.77 8.57 20.79
N THR A 265 7.82 9.89 21.01
CA THR A 265 6.67 10.79 20.85
C THR A 265 6.42 11.05 19.36
N GLU A 266 5.17 11.25 18.92
CA GLU A 266 4.84 11.47 17.49
C GLU A 266 5.64 12.63 16.85
N GLU A 267 5.99 13.67 17.62
CA GLU A 267 6.87 14.76 17.18
C GLU A 267 8.29 14.30 16.79
N ASP A 268 8.81 13.21 17.40
CA ASP A 268 10.10 12.61 17.02
C ASP A 268 9.99 11.70 15.79
N ILE A 269 8.78 11.23 15.44
CA ILE A 269 8.57 10.31 14.31
C ILE A 269 8.75 11.05 12.98
N GLU A 270 8.25 12.28 12.85
CA GLU A 270 8.42 13.07 11.62
C GLU A 270 9.86 13.55 11.40
N GLU A 271 10.56 13.99 12.46
CA GLU A 271 11.94 14.47 12.36
C GLU A 271 12.97 13.32 12.23
N ARG A 272 12.65 12.11 12.71
CA ARG A 272 13.56 10.94 12.70
C ARG A 272 13.12 9.79 11.78
N ALA A 273 12.08 9.95 10.97
CA ALA A 273 11.70 8.98 9.92
C ALA A 273 12.86 8.58 8.99
N GLU A 274 13.94 9.39 8.93
CA GLU A 274 15.16 9.08 8.18
C GLU A 274 16.11 8.06 8.85
N VAL A 275 16.01 7.78 10.16
CA VAL A 275 16.92 6.86 10.87
C VAL A 275 16.17 5.59 11.30
N GLN A 276 15.93 4.70 10.33
CA GLN A 276 15.42 3.36 10.62
C GLN A 276 16.49 2.55 11.36
N THR A 277 16.13 1.84 12.43
CA THR A 277 17.03 0.91 13.11
C THR A 277 17.00 -0.46 12.42
N PRO A 278 18.06 -1.30 12.53
CA PRO A 278 18.04 -2.65 11.98
C PRO A 278 16.94 -3.53 12.59
N LYS A 279 16.58 -3.28 13.86
CA LYS A 279 15.47 -3.96 14.56
C LYS A 279 14.13 -3.64 13.90
N HIS A 280 13.85 -2.36 13.67
CA HIS A 280 12.65 -1.89 12.99
C HIS A 280 12.55 -2.43 11.57
N TYR A 281 13.63 -2.29 10.80
CA TYR A 281 13.62 -2.70 9.40
C TYR A 281 13.54 -4.22 9.25
N ALA A 282 14.16 -5.00 10.14
CA ALA A 282 14.05 -6.46 10.14
C ALA A 282 12.59 -6.93 10.33
N ALA A 283 11.82 -6.24 11.19
CA ALA A 283 10.39 -6.47 11.30
C ALA A 283 9.69 -6.14 9.97
N GLN A 284 9.96 -4.97 9.37
CA GLN A 284 9.39 -4.60 8.06
C GLN A 284 9.73 -5.59 6.93
N VAL A 285 10.93 -6.19 6.93
CA VAL A 285 11.29 -7.23 5.96
C VAL A 285 10.33 -8.41 6.08
N LEU A 286 9.96 -8.81 7.29
CA LEU A 286 8.98 -9.88 7.51
C LEU A 286 7.55 -9.43 7.20
N CYS A 287 7.13 -8.25 7.65
CA CYS A 287 5.79 -7.70 7.35
C CYS A 287 5.56 -7.55 5.83
N GLY A 288 6.58 -7.04 5.13
CA GLY A 288 6.57 -6.85 3.68
C GLY A 288 6.78 -8.15 2.89
N SER A 289 7.11 -9.24 3.58
CA SER A 289 7.30 -10.59 3.04
C SER A 289 6.24 -11.51 3.65
N ARG A 290 4.97 -11.32 3.26
CA ARG A 290 3.82 -12.12 3.71
C ARG A 290 3.96 -13.65 3.46
N ARG A 291 5.01 -14.09 2.75
CA ARG A 291 5.33 -15.47 2.36
C ARG A 291 6.26 -16.25 3.33
N VAL A 292 6.38 -15.84 4.59
CA VAL A 292 7.28 -16.52 5.55
C VAL A 292 6.52 -17.40 6.56
N PRO A 293 6.58 -18.75 6.47
CA PRO A 293 6.01 -19.66 7.44
C PRO A 293 6.56 -19.41 8.85
N CYS A 294 5.67 -19.30 9.83
CA CYS A 294 6.00 -19.10 11.25
C CYS A 294 6.65 -20.36 11.87
N PRO A 295 7.92 -20.31 12.33
CA PRO A 295 8.46 -21.35 13.19
C PRO A 295 8.11 -21.03 14.65
N LEU A 296 7.35 -21.91 15.30
CA LEU A 296 6.92 -21.85 16.72
C LEU A 296 8.08 -21.88 17.76
N GLN A 297 9.35 -21.81 17.35
CA GLN A 297 10.53 -21.97 18.20
C GLN A 297 11.32 -20.67 18.37
N LEU A 298 10.70 -19.65 18.98
CA LEU A 298 11.33 -18.34 19.21
C LEU A 298 11.18 -17.83 20.63
N GLY A 299 12.08 -16.92 21.03
CA GLY A 299 11.91 -16.12 22.25
C GLY A 299 10.67 -15.22 22.15
N LEU A 300 9.98 -15.02 23.27
CA LEU A 300 8.67 -14.35 23.35
C LEU A 300 8.62 -13.02 22.58
N SER A 301 9.62 -12.14 22.73
CA SER A 301 9.61 -10.83 22.07
C SER A 301 9.70 -10.92 20.54
N GLY A 302 10.49 -11.83 19.98
CA GLY A 302 10.61 -12.02 18.53
C GLY A 302 9.39 -12.71 17.93
N LEU A 303 8.78 -13.63 18.69
CA LEU A 303 7.52 -14.27 18.31
C LEU A 303 6.38 -13.25 18.25
N LEU A 304 6.25 -12.35 19.24
CA LEU A 304 5.17 -11.36 19.27
C LEU A 304 5.23 -10.35 18.10
N VAL A 305 6.43 -9.90 17.72
CA VAL A 305 6.60 -9.02 16.55
C VAL A 305 6.29 -9.74 15.23
N LEU A 306 6.62 -11.03 15.10
CA LEU A 306 6.21 -11.85 13.96
C LEU A 306 4.71 -12.09 13.89
N LEU A 307 4.10 -12.35 15.04
CA LEU A 307 2.68 -12.61 15.17
C LEU A 307 1.87 -11.37 14.77
N GLY A 308 2.30 -10.18 15.17
CA GLY A 308 1.66 -8.93 14.75
C GLY A 308 1.83 -8.54 13.28
N SER A 309 2.32 -9.41 12.39
CA SER A 309 2.65 -9.01 11.00
C SER A 309 2.36 -10.06 9.93
N ILE A 310 1.87 -11.22 10.33
CA ILE A 310 1.55 -12.34 9.44
C ILE A 310 0.07 -12.68 9.61
N LEU A 311 -0.64 -12.95 8.51
CA LEU A 311 -1.96 -13.60 8.57
C LEU A 311 -1.80 -14.94 9.27
N VAL A 312 -2.17 -15.01 10.55
CA VAL A 312 -2.20 -16.26 11.30
C VAL A 312 -3.31 -17.12 10.70
N PRO A 313 -3.02 -18.32 10.15
CA PRO A 313 -4.08 -19.22 9.74
C PRO A 313 -4.98 -19.50 10.95
N GLN A 314 -6.31 -19.38 10.82
CA GLN A 314 -7.28 -19.53 11.93
C GLN A 314 -6.97 -20.73 12.86
N ARG A 315 -6.49 -21.85 12.30
CA ARG A 315 -6.05 -23.06 13.04
C ARG A 315 -4.95 -22.84 14.10
N HIS A 316 -4.22 -21.73 14.05
CA HIS A 316 -3.14 -21.39 14.99
C HIS A 316 -3.48 -20.20 15.90
N LEU A 317 -4.68 -19.60 15.76
CA LEU A 317 -5.10 -18.45 16.57
C LEU A 317 -5.03 -18.74 18.07
N GLN A 318 -5.63 -19.84 18.54
CA GLN A 318 -5.69 -20.15 19.97
C GLN A 318 -4.30 -20.35 20.62
N PRO A 319 -3.39 -21.20 20.09
CA PRO A 319 -2.04 -21.32 20.66
C PRO A 319 -1.25 -20.01 20.67
N MET A 320 -1.38 -19.19 19.63
CA MET A 320 -0.65 -17.93 19.52
C MET A 320 -1.20 -16.88 20.48
N LEU A 321 -2.52 -16.78 20.60
CA LEU A 321 -3.16 -15.88 21.55
C LEU A 321 -2.79 -16.21 23.00
N GLN A 322 -2.65 -17.49 23.35
CA GLN A 322 -2.16 -17.89 24.68
C GLN A 322 -0.75 -17.35 24.99
N VAL A 323 0.12 -17.26 23.99
CA VAL A 323 1.46 -16.68 24.15
C VAL A 323 1.36 -15.17 24.36
N VAL A 324 0.53 -14.48 23.57
CA VAL A 324 0.26 -13.03 23.72
C VAL A 324 -0.30 -12.73 25.11
N CYS A 325 -1.32 -13.46 25.56
CA CYS A 325 -1.92 -13.30 26.88
C CYS A 325 -0.92 -13.51 28.02
N ARG A 326 -0.01 -14.50 27.92
CA ARG A 326 1.08 -14.66 28.90
C ARG A 326 2.06 -13.50 28.88
N ALA A 327 2.41 -13.00 27.69
CA ALA A 327 3.36 -11.91 27.55
C ALA A 327 2.82 -10.57 28.09
N LEU A 328 1.50 -10.36 28.08
CA LEU A 328 0.88 -9.22 28.76
C LEU A 328 1.10 -9.22 30.29
N LEU A 329 1.46 -10.37 30.86
CA LEU A 329 1.74 -10.55 32.30
C LEU A 329 3.22 -10.52 32.64
N ASP A 330 4.09 -10.35 31.65
CA ASP A 330 5.53 -10.39 31.84
C ASP A 330 5.99 -9.24 32.75
N GLU A 331 7.09 -9.42 33.49
CA GLU A 331 7.65 -8.37 34.34
C GLU A 331 8.29 -7.24 33.50
N SER A 332 8.77 -7.56 32.30
CA SER A 332 9.39 -6.61 31.38
C SER A 332 8.36 -5.76 30.62
N GLN A 333 8.48 -4.43 30.73
CA GLN A 333 7.63 -3.49 29.99
C GLN A 333 7.78 -3.63 28.47
N VAL A 334 8.98 -3.99 27.98
CA VAL A 334 9.26 -4.20 26.55
C VAL A 334 8.46 -5.41 26.02
N VAL A 335 8.40 -6.49 26.80
CA VAL A 335 7.63 -7.69 26.44
C VAL A 335 6.13 -7.39 26.44
N ARG A 336 5.64 -6.64 27.44
CA ARG A 336 4.24 -6.20 27.49
C ARG A 336 3.88 -5.32 26.28
N ASN A 337 4.76 -4.39 25.89
CA ASN A 337 4.53 -3.53 24.72
C ASN A 337 4.47 -4.32 23.41
N ALA A 338 5.38 -5.29 23.22
CA ALA A 338 5.35 -6.18 22.08
C ALA A 338 4.05 -7.01 22.04
N ALA A 339 3.57 -7.46 23.20
CA ALA A 339 2.32 -8.20 23.32
C ALA A 339 1.10 -7.34 22.98
N LEU A 340 1.06 -6.09 23.43
CA LEU A 340 -0.02 -5.14 23.08
C LEU A 340 -0.05 -4.85 21.58
N PHE A 341 1.10 -4.59 20.97
CA PHE A 341 1.18 -4.38 19.53
C PHE A 341 0.70 -5.61 18.74
N ALA A 342 1.15 -6.81 19.15
CA ALA A 342 0.71 -8.06 18.54
C ALA A 342 -0.80 -8.28 18.69
N LEU A 343 -1.36 -7.97 19.86
CA LEU A 343 -2.80 -8.07 20.10
C LEU A 343 -3.61 -7.09 19.24
N GLY A 344 -3.16 -5.85 19.07
CA GLY A 344 -3.81 -4.88 18.17
C GLY A 344 -3.82 -5.38 16.72
N GLN A 345 -2.70 -5.89 16.24
CA GLN A 345 -2.58 -6.45 14.88
C GLN A 345 -3.42 -7.72 14.69
N PHE A 346 -3.49 -8.59 15.69
CA PHE A 346 -4.43 -9.72 15.69
C PHE A 346 -5.88 -9.24 15.64
N SER A 347 -6.20 -8.18 16.38
CA SER A 347 -7.53 -7.60 16.44
C SER A 347 -7.93 -6.88 15.15
N GLU A 348 -6.97 -6.40 14.36
CA GLU A 348 -7.22 -5.78 13.05
C GLU A 348 -7.42 -6.85 11.96
N ASN A 349 -6.66 -7.94 11.99
CA ASN A 349 -6.59 -8.90 10.87
C ASN A 349 -7.34 -10.23 11.07
N LEU A 350 -7.72 -10.59 12.30
CA LEU A 350 -8.31 -11.90 12.64
C LEU A 350 -9.76 -11.78 13.14
N GLN A 351 -10.46 -10.73 12.69
CA GLN A 351 -11.89 -10.57 12.92
C GLN A 351 -12.70 -11.44 11.95
N PRO A 352 -13.86 -11.97 12.37
CA PRO A 352 -14.50 -11.82 13.69
C PRO A 352 -14.03 -12.84 14.74
N ASP A 353 -13.14 -13.78 14.39
CA ASP A 353 -12.83 -14.95 15.22
C ASP A 353 -12.20 -14.60 16.57
N ILE A 354 -11.32 -13.59 16.60
CA ILE A 354 -10.64 -13.16 17.82
C ILE A 354 -11.61 -12.63 18.89
N ALA A 355 -12.76 -12.06 18.49
CA ALA A 355 -13.79 -11.58 19.40
C ALA A 355 -14.42 -12.71 20.25
N ASN A 356 -14.20 -13.99 19.90
CA ASN A 356 -14.61 -15.13 20.73
C ASN A 356 -13.74 -15.34 21.97
N TYR A 357 -12.59 -14.67 22.07
CA TYR A 357 -11.67 -14.74 23.20
C TYR A 357 -11.76 -13.51 24.12
N SER A 358 -12.87 -12.77 24.07
CA SER A 358 -13.10 -11.56 24.89
C SER A 358 -12.91 -11.81 26.39
N ASP A 359 -13.31 -12.99 26.87
CA ASP A 359 -13.26 -13.35 28.29
C ASP A 359 -11.82 -13.57 28.79
N ASP A 360 -10.90 -13.91 27.90
CA ASP A 360 -9.48 -14.05 28.20
C ASP A 360 -8.72 -12.73 28.00
N ILE A 361 -9.09 -11.93 27.00
CA ILE A 361 -8.36 -10.73 26.58
C ILE A 361 -8.76 -9.50 27.41
N MET A 362 -10.05 -9.22 27.57
CA MET A 362 -10.52 -7.98 28.20
C MET A 362 -10.04 -7.79 29.64
N PRO A 363 -10.08 -8.83 30.52
CA PRO A 363 -9.57 -8.68 31.88
C PRO A 363 -8.07 -8.33 31.92
N LEU A 364 -7.30 -8.80 30.94
CA LEU A 364 -5.87 -8.51 30.83
C LEU A 364 -5.62 -7.06 30.42
N LEU A 365 -6.35 -6.57 29.41
CA LEU A 365 -6.28 -5.19 28.96
C LEU A 365 -6.72 -4.21 30.06
N LEU A 366 -7.85 -4.47 30.72
CA LEU A 366 -8.34 -3.63 31.82
C LEU A 366 -7.34 -3.56 32.98
N ARG A 367 -6.80 -4.71 33.41
CA ARG A 367 -5.78 -4.74 34.47
C ARG A 367 -4.52 -3.98 34.07
N TYR A 368 -4.10 -4.08 32.81
CA TYR A 368 -2.95 -3.33 32.32
C TYR A 368 -3.22 -1.82 32.38
N LEU A 369 -4.39 -1.38 31.92
CA LEU A 369 -4.79 0.04 31.96
C LEU A 369 -4.91 0.57 33.40
N GLU A 370 -5.43 -0.21 34.34
CA GLU A 370 -5.49 0.15 35.77
C GLU A 370 -4.10 0.32 36.39
N GLY A 371 -3.15 -0.55 36.01
CA GLY A 371 -1.79 -0.56 36.57
C GLY A 371 -0.88 0.58 36.08
N VAL A 372 -1.25 1.29 35.02
CA VAL A 372 -0.39 2.32 34.42
C VAL A 372 -0.67 3.70 35.02
N GLN A 373 0.40 4.34 35.48
CA GLN A 373 0.38 5.73 35.93
C GLN A 373 0.29 6.68 34.73
N LEU A 374 -0.73 7.55 34.73
CA LEU A 374 -1.03 8.52 33.66
C LEU A 374 0.10 9.56 33.40
N ALA A 375 1.17 9.56 34.21
CA ALA A 375 2.34 10.42 34.04
C ALA A 375 3.39 9.86 33.05
N HIS A 376 3.34 8.56 32.70
CA HIS A 376 4.29 7.91 31.80
C HIS A 376 3.58 7.39 30.55
N THR A 377 3.56 8.20 29.49
CA THR A 377 2.67 7.99 28.33
C THR A 377 3.28 7.19 27.19
N SER A 378 4.58 6.87 27.25
CA SER A 378 5.32 6.30 26.11
C SER A 378 4.79 4.92 25.66
N HIS A 379 4.31 4.11 26.60
CA HIS A 379 3.72 2.79 26.34
C HIS A 379 2.19 2.80 26.26
N MET A 380 1.54 3.97 26.41
CA MET A 380 0.08 4.07 26.37
C MET A 380 -0.47 3.94 24.95
N ALA A 381 0.24 4.45 23.95
CA ALA A 381 -0.20 4.36 22.56
C ALA A 381 -0.47 2.90 22.12
N LYS A 382 0.43 1.96 22.45
CA LYS A 382 0.25 0.53 22.11
C LYS A 382 -0.90 -0.12 22.87
N ALA A 383 -1.14 0.29 24.12
CA ALA A 383 -2.23 -0.22 24.93
C ALA A 383 -3.60 0.22 24.39
N TYR A 384 -3.71 1.50 24.04
CA TYR A 384 -4.91 2.06 23.43
C TYR A 384 -5.13 1.52 22.02
N TYR A 385 -4.09 1.39 21.19
CA TYR A 385 -4.17 0.72 19.89
C TYR A 385 -4.70 -0.73 20.01
N ALA A 386 -4.20 -1.50 20.97
CA ALA A 386 -4.70 -2.86 21.21
C ALA A 386 -6.16 -2.86 21.69
N LEU A 387 -6.51 -1.94 22.57
CA LEU A 387 -7.85 -1.79 23.11
C LEU A 387 -8.85 -1.41 22.01
N GLU A 388 -8.55 -0.38 21.23
CA GLU A 388 -9.43 0.19 20.20
C GLU A 388 -9.79 -0.87 19.16
N ASN A 389 -8.78 -1.46 18.50
CA ASN A 389 -9.00 -2.48 17.46
C ASN A 389 -9.75 -3.71 17.99
N PHE A 390 -9.51 -4.10 19.24
CA PHE A 390 -10.18 -5.25 19.84
C PHE A 390 -11.63 -4.92 20.21
N VAL A 391 -11.84 -3.79 20.89
CA VAL A 391 -13.15 -3.40 21.44
C VAL A 391 -14.13 -3.07 20.33
N GLU A 392 -13.72 -2.36 19.28
CA GLU A 392 -14.57 -1.93 18.17
C GLU A 392 -15.40 -3.07 17.55
N ASN A 393 -14.85 -4.29 17.56
CA ASN A 393 -15.43 -5.48 16.94
C ASN A 393 -16.13 -6.43 17.92
N LEU A 394 -16.26 -6.08 19.21
CA LEU A 394 -16.88 -6.96 20.22
C LEU A 394 -18.41 -7.06 20.08
N GLY A 395 -19.07 -6.05 19.51
CA GLY A 395 -20.52 -5.92 19.51
C GLY A 395 -21.11 -6.09 20.92
N ASP A 396 -22.17 -6.90 21.05
CA ASP A 396 -22.88 -7.13 22.31
C ASP A 396 -21.99 -7.68 23.46
N LYS A 397 -20.84 -8.30 23.14
CA LYS A 397 -19.91 -8.85 24.14
C LYS A 397 -19.20 -7.76 24.96
N ILE A 398 -19.28 -6.49 24.58
CA ILE A 398 -18.72 -5.38 25.36
C ILE A 398 -19.49 -5.10 26.66
N ALA A 399 -20.77 -5.48 26.73
CA ALA A 399 -21.67 -5.07 27.80
C ALA A 399 -21.14 -5.29 29.24
N PRO A 400 -20.46 -6.41 29.58
CA PRO A 400 -19.90 -6.62 30.93
C PRO A 400 -18.75 -5.67 31.28
N TYR A 401 -18.02 -5.18 30.27
CA TYR A 401 -16.81 -4.37 30.43
C TYR A 401 -17.08 -2.86 30.29
N LEU A 402 -18.22 -2.50 29.72
CA LEU A 402 -18.59 -1.12 29.39
C LEU A 402 -18.50 -0.14 30.58
N PRO A 403 -18.99 -0.45 31.81
CA PRO A 403 -18.89 0.48 32.93
C PRO A 403 -17.45 0.82 33.32
N SER A 404 -16.59 -0.20 33.41
CA SER A 404 -15.17 -0.02 33.78
C SER A 404 -14.39 0.73 32.71
N LEU A 405 -14.68 0.44 31.43
CA LEU A 405 -14.08 1.16 30.30
C LEU A 405 -14.47 2.64 30.32
N MET A 406 -15.76 2.94 30.45
CA MET A 406 -16.24 4.33 30.44
C MET A 406 -15.78 5.12 31.67
N GLU A 407 -15.78 4.51 32.85
CA GLU A 407 -15.23 5.13 34.06
C GLU A 407 -13.76 5.51 33.86
N ARG A 408 -12.95 4.59 33.30
CA ARG A 408 -11.53 4.86 33.04
C ARG A 408 -11.34 5.98 32.01
N MET A 409 -12.07 5.95 30.90
CA MET A 409 -11.92 6.95 29.83
C MET A 409 -12.33 8.34 30.32
N LEU A 410 -13.51 8.47 30.94
CA LEU A 410 -14.01 9.76 31.43
C LEU A 410 -13.15 10.33 32.56
N THR A 411 -12.64 9.47 33.45
CA THR A 411 -11.69 9.90 34.49
C THR A 411 -10.39 10.44 33.87
N THR A 412 -9.90 9.78 32.82
CA THR A 412 -8.70 10.21 32.12
C THR A 412 -8.90 11.58 31.44
N LEU A 413 -10.09 11.86 30.90
CA LEU A 413 -10.42 13.15 30.31
C LEU A 413 -10.58 14.28 31.34
N SER A 414 -11.06 13.96 32.54
CA SER A 414 -11.29 14.92 33.62
C SER A 414 -10.01 15.34 34.36
N LEU A 415 -8.98 14.48 34.37
CA LEU A 415 -7.72 14.75 35.06
C LEU A 415 -6.78 15.63 34.22
N PRO A 416 -5.89 16.42 34.85
CA PRO A 416 -4.82 17.09 34.14
C PRO A 416 -3.84 16.03 33.59
N GLY A 417 -3.66 16.02 32.28
CA GLY A 417 -2.81 15.06 31.56
C GLY A 417 -2.29 15.67 30.27
N SER A 418 -1.41 14.93 29.58
CA SER A 418 -0.88 15.37 28.28
C SER A 418 -2.00 15.38 27.22
N PRO A 419 -1.91 16.24 26.19
CA PRO A 419 -2.81 16.20 25.04
C PRO A 419 -2.94 14.79 24.45
N ARG A 420 -1.82 14.07 24.33
CA ARG A 420 -1.79 12.70 23.78
C ARG A 420 -2.66 11.71 24.58
N THR A 421 -2.61 11.75 25.91
CA THR A 421 -3.44 10.85 26.73
C THR A 421 -4.94 11.16 26.56
N LYS A 422 -5.29 12.44 26.37
CA LYS A 422 -6.66 12.85 26.10
C LYS A 422 -7.12 12.39 24.72
N GLU A 423 -6.29 12.59 23.70
CA GLU A 423 -6.53 12.13 22.34
C GLU A 423 -6.81 10.61 22.30
N LEU A 424 -5.90 9.79 22.85
CA LEU A 424 -6.08 8.33 22.93
C LEU A 424 -7.36 7.95 23.68
N SER A 425 -7.69 8.67 24.76
CA SER A 425 -8.94 8.42 25.51
C SER A 425 -10.20 8.77 24.72
N VAL A 426 -10.16 9.85 23.93
CA VAL A 426 -11.26 10.21 23.03
C VAL A 426 -11.41 9.16 21.91
N SER A 427 -10.30 8.70 21.32
CA SER A 427 -10.29 7.61 20.32
C SER A 427 -10.91 6.31 20.85
N ALA A 428 -10.47 5.87 22.02
CA ALA A 428 -11.04 4.70 22.68
C ALA A 428 -12.54 4.84 22.98
N ILE A 429 -13.04 6.04 23.33
CA ILE A 429 -14.49 6.26 23.48
C ILE A 429 -15.21 6.04 22.15
N GLY A 430 -14.63 6.47 21.02
CA GLY A 430 -15.14 6.18 19.67
C GLY A 430 -15.27 4.67 19.42
N ALA A 431 -14.19 3.91 19.61
CA ALA A 431 -14.20 2.45 19.45
C ALA A 431 -15.21 1.75 20.40
N ILE A 432 -15.30 2.21 21.65
CA ILE A 432 -16.30 1.71 22.62
C ILE A 432 -17.71 2.01 22.13
N ALA A 433 -17.97 3.22 21.61
CA ALA A 433 -19.28 3.60 21.10
C ALA A 433 -19.68 2.76 19.88
N GLN A 434 -18.74 2.47 18.97
CA GLN A 434 -18.94 1.61 17.81
C GLN A 434 -19.37 0.19 18.20
N ALA A 435 -18.81 -0.36 19.28
CA ALA A 435 -19.21 -1.69 19.76
C ALA A 435 -20.47 -1.68 20.64
N ALA A 436 -20.61 -0.69 21.52
CA ALA A 436 -21.69 -0.60 22.50
C ALA A 436 -23.01 -0.12 21.88
N GLN A 437 -22.97 0.57 20.74
CA GLN A 437 -24.12 1.14 20.05
C GLN A 437 -24.99 1.93 21.05
N GLU A 438 -26.29 1.65 21.12
CA GLU A 438 -27.23 2.32 22.03
C GLU A 438 -26.90 2.18 23.53
N SER A 439 -26.06 1.21 23.92
CA SER A 439 -25.68 1.00 25.32
C SER A 439 -24.79 2.12 25.87
N ILE A 440 -24.25 3.00 25.01
CA ILE A 440 -23.44 4.15 25.42
C ILE A 440 -24.26 5.29 26.07
N MET A 441 -25.59 5.27 25.93
CA MET A 441 -26.48 6.35 26.35
C MET A 441 -26.31 6.88 27.78
N PRO A 442 -26.06 6.04 28.81
CA PRO A 442 -25.83 6.53 30.18
C PRO A 442 -24.63 7.48 30.32
N TYR A 443 -23.68 7.40 29.40
CA TYR A 443 -22.44 8.18 29.41
C TYR A 443 -22.46 9.34 28.40
N PHE A 444 -23.44 9.36 27.49
CA PHE A 444 -23.50 10.28 26.35
C PHE A 444 -23.35 11.76 26.75
N GLN A 445 -24.07 12.22 27.78
CA GLN A 445 -23.98 13.61 28.22
C GLN A 445 -22.57 13.97 28.68
N ALA A 446 -21.93 13.10 29.49
CA ALA A 446 -20.58 13.34 29.99
C ALA A 446 -19.55 13.34 28.84
N ILE A 447 -19.73 12.47 27.84
CA ILE A 447 -18.88 12.46 26.64
C ILE A 447 -19.03 13.80 25.90
N MET A 448 -20.26 14.21 25.60
CA MET A 448 -20.54 15.45 24.87
C MET A 448 -20.00 16.70 25.59
N ASP A 449 -20.09 16.76 26.91
CA ASP A 449 -19.54 17.88 27.69
C ASP A 449 -18.01 18.04 27.48
N HIS A 450 -17.27 16.92 27.40
CA HIS A 450 -15.83 16.95 27.13
C HIS A 450 -15.54 17.27 25.67
N LEU A 451 -16.21 16.59 24.73
CA LEU A 451 -16.00 16.80 23.29
C LEU A 451 -16.24 18.25 22.88
N MET A 452 -17.34 18.86 23.34
CA MET A 452 -17.64 20.27 23.04
C MET A 452 -16.57 21.23 23.57
N GLY A 453 -15.97 20.92 24.73
CA GLY A 453 -14.83 21.68 25.26
C GLY A 453 -13.60 21.65 24.35
N TYR A 454 -13.29 20.49 23.78
CA TYR A 454 -12.16 20.33 22.84
C TYR A 454 -12.46 20.89 21.45
N LEU A 455 -13.69 20.72 20.95
CA LEU A 455 -14.11 21.23 19.65
C LEU A 455 -14.07 22.77 19.56
N LEU A 456 -14.34 23.45 20.67
CA LEU A 456 -14.33 24.92 20.74
C LEU A 456 -12.96 25.51 21.12
N THR A 457 -11.95 24.67 21.38
CA THR A 457 -10.63 25.16 21.78
C THR A 457 -9.92 25.88 20.62
N THR A 458 -9.17 26.94 20.96
CA THR A 458 -8.28 27.65 20.03
C THR A 458 -6.80 27.37 20.33
N GLN A 459 -6.51 26.45 21.25
CA GLN A 459 -5.14 26.08 21.60
C GLN A 459 -4.58 25.11 20.55
N GLU A 460 -3.43 25.46 19.97
CA GLU A 460 -2.75 24.64 18.97
C GLU A 460 -2.25 23.32 19.57
N ASP A 461 -1.76 23.34 20.83
CA ASP A 461 -1.29 22.15 21.56
C ASP A 461 -2.36 21.06 21.71
N LEU A 462 -3.65 21.43 21.62
CA LEU A 462 -4.79 20.52 21.71
C LEU A 462 -5.35 20.17 20.32
N ARG A 463 -4.65 20.50 19.22
CA ARG A 463 -5.08 20.14 17.85
C ARG A 463 -5.36 18.66 17.68
N PRO A 464 -4.49 17.72 18.11
CA PRO A 464 -4.76 16.29 17.94
C PRO A 464 -6.03 15.86 18.68
N VAL A 465 -6.25 16.37 19.89
CA VAL A 465 -7.46 16.12 20.68
C VAL A 465 -8.71 16.70 19.98
N GLN A 466 -8.59 17.89 19.37
CA GLN A 466 -9.70 18.48 18.62
C GLN A 466 -10.06 17.63 17.40
N ILE A 467 -9.08 17.21 16.61
CA ILE A 467 -9.26 16.35 15.44
C ILE A 467 -9.96 15.04 15.85
N GLN A 468 -9.41 14.36 16.87
CA GLN A 468 -9.99 13.12 17.38
C GLN A 468 -11.39 13.30 17.97
N SER A 469 -11.70 14.50 18.49
CA SER A 469 -13.04 14.84 18.98
C SER A 469 -14.06 14.98 17.84
N VAL A 470 -13.65 15.50 16.68
CA VAL A 470 -14.50 15.54 15.48
C VAL A 470 -14.80 14.11 15.00
N GLU A 471 -13.77 13.27 14.92
CA GLU A 471 -13.91 11.86 14.51
C GLU A 471 -14.85 11.10 15.46
N THR A 472 -14.66 11.26 16.77
CA THR A 472 -15.52 10.59 17.77
C THR A 472 -16.95 11.10 17.71
N LEU A 473 -17.15 12.40 17.42
CA LEU A 473 -18.48 12.96 17.20
C LEU A 473 -19.15 12.36 15.96
N SER A 474 -18.38 12.09 14.90
CA SER A 474 -18.84 11.38 13.71
C SER A 474 -19.35 9.97 14.07
N VAL A 475 -18.55 9.20 14.82
CA VAL A 475 -18.93 7.86 15.28
C VAL A 475 -20.21 7.90 16.12
N LEU A 476 -20.32 8.84 17.08
CA LEU A 476 -21.52 9.00 17.90
C LEU A 476 -22.77 9.31 17.07
N ALA A 477 -22.64 10.10 16.01
CA ALA A 477 -23.75 10.41 15.11
C ALA A 477 -24.23 9.18 14.34
N THR A 478 -23.32 8.24 14.02
CA THR A 478 -23.61 7.01 13.27
C THR A 478 -24.23 5.91 14.14
N VAL A 479 -23.73 5.73 15.37
CA VAL A 479 -24.14 4.60 16.25
C VAL A 479 -25.42 4.88 17.03
N LEU A 480 -25.75 6.16 17.25
CA LEU A 480 -26.95 6.54 18.00
C LEU A 480 -28.15 6.63 17.07
N LYS A 481 -29.34 6.27 17.60
CA LYS A 481 -30.60 6.45 16.88
C LYS A 481 -30.78 7.90 16.43
N LYS A 482 -31.28 8.06 15.20
CA LYS A 482 -31.61 9.35 14.58
C LYS A 482 -32.32 10.31 15.54
N ASP A 483 -33.37 9.86 16.22
CA ASP A 483 -34.18 10.70 17.11
C ASP A 483 -33.40 11.31 18.29
N ILE A 484 -32.32 10.64 18.73
CA ILE A 484 -31.49 11.07 19.85
C ILE A 484 -30.51 12.15 19.40
N PHE A 485 -29.89 11.98 18.22
CA PHE A 485 -28.84 12.87 17.73
C PHE A 485 -29.39 14.06 16.92
N LEU A 486 -30.59 13.93 16.34
CA LEU A 486 -31.24 14.96 15.53
C LEU A 486 -31.25 16.37 16.17
N PRO A 487 -31.52 16.54 17.49
CA PRO A 487 -31.50 17.87 18.12
C PRO A 487 -30.12 18.56 18.10
N LEU A 488 -29.04 17.80 17.95
CA LEU A 488 -27.65 18.28 17.92
C LEU A 488 -27.10 18.37 16.50
N ALA A 489 -27.74 17.71 15.53
CA ALA A 489 -27.18 17.50 14.20
C ALA A 489 -26.93 18.82 13.44
N GLU A 490 -27.86 19.77 13.47
CA GLU A 490 -27.67 21.08 12.83
C GLU A 490 -26.52 21.88 13.46
N GLN A 491 -26.42 21.85 14.80
CA GLN A 491 -25.34 22.51 15.53
C GLN A 491 -23.98 21.89 15.19
N CYS A 492 -23.91 20.56 15.10
CA CYS A 492 -22.70 19.83 14.73
C CYS A 492 -22.29 20.13 13.27
N CYS A 493 -23.26 20.22 12.36
CA CYS A 493 -23.00 20.59 10.96
C CYS A 493 -22.40 21.99 10.85
N GLN A 494 -22.96 22.97 11.57
CA GLN A 494 -22.42 24.33 11.59
C GLN A 494 -21.03 24.38 12.23
N LEU A 495 -20.81 23.62 13.31
CA LEU A 495 -19.51 23.51 13.97
C LEU A 495 -18.43 22.97 13.03
N GLY A 496 -18.72 21.90 12.29
CA GLY A 496 -17.81 21.35 11.29
C GLY A 496 -17.45 22.36 10.20
N LEU A 497 -18.45 23.10 9.69
CA LEU A 497 -18.21 24.15 8.69
C LEU A 497 -17.31 25.28 9.23
N ASP A 498 -17.58 25.72 10.46
CA ASP A 498 -16.79 26.74 11.14
C ASP A 498 -15.34 26.29 11.39
N LEU A 499 -15.13 24.99 11.69
CA LEU A 499 -13.79 24.41 11.85
C LEU A 499 -13.02 24.41 10.53
N CYS A 500 -13.64 23.99 9.43
CA CYS A 500 -13.06 24.04 8.09
C CYS A 500 -12.67 25.45 7.64
N ASP A 501 -13.37 26.50 8.09
CA ASP A 501 -13.00 27.89 7.75
C ASP A 501 -11.78 28.40 8.55
N ARG A 502 -11.69 27.99 9.82
CA ARG A 502 -10.76 28.60 10.79
C ARG A 502 -9.40 27.92 10.81
N VAL A 503 -9.34 26.65 10.42
CA VAL A 503 -8.16 25.80 10.59
C VAL A 503 -7.81 25.18 9.25
N ASP A 504 -6.63 25.52 8.74
CA ASP A 504 -6.09 24.94 7.51
C ASP A 504 -5.24 23.72 7.84
N ASP A 505 -5.90 22.62 8.18
CA ASP A 505 -5.28 21.35 8.57
C ASP A 505 -5.98 20.19 7.84
N PRO A 506 -5.25 19.36 7.06
CA PRO A 506 -5.85 18.28 6.27
C PRO A 506 -6.43 17.15 7.14
N ASP A 507 -5.86 16.86 8.32
CA ASP A 507 -6.41 15.88 9.27
C ASP A 507 -7.74 16.38 9.87
N LEU A 508 -7.84 17.68 10.19
CA LEU A 508 -9.12 18.21 10.65
C LEU A 508 -10.18 18.17 9.56
N ARG A 509 -9.81 18.50 8.31
CA ARG A 509 -10.75 18.45 7.17
C ARG A 509 -11.25 17.04 6.92
N ARG A 510 -10.37 16.03 6.95
CA ARG A 510 -10.76 14.62 6.72
C ARG A 510 -11.79 14.15 7.76
N CYS A 511 -11.53 14.36 9.05
CA CYS A 511 -12.49 14.01 10.11
C CYS A 511 -13.80 14.80 10.00
N THR A 512 -13.73 16.04 9.54
CA THR A 512 -14.94 16.85 9.33
C THR A 512 -15.77 16.34 8.14
N TYR A 513 -15.14 15.78 7.10
CA TYR A 513 -15.86 15.13 6.00
C TYR A 513 -16.58 13.86 6.48
N SER A 514 -15.92 13.02 7.28
CA SER A 514 -16.57 11.87 7.93
C SER A 514 -17.77 12.30 8.78
N LEU A 515 -17.63 13.39 9.55
CA LEU A 515 -18.73 13.97 10.32
C LEU A 515 -19.89 14.40 9.41
N PHE A 516 -19.65 15.05 8.28
CA PHE A 516 -20.72 15.42 7.34
C PHE A 516 -21.42 14.21 6.72
N GLY A 517 -20.68 13.14 6.40
CA GLY A 517 -21.25 11.87 5.95
C GLY A 517 -22.20 11.28 6.98
N SER A 518 -21.73 11.17 8.22
CA SER A 518 -22.51 10.67 9.35
C SER A 518 -23.75 11.53 9.63
N LEU A 519 -23.59 12.87 9.65
CA LEU A 519 -24.71 13.80 9.83
C LEU A 519 -25.74 13.75 8.69
N ALA A 520 -25.33 13.40 7.46
CA ALA A 520 -26.27 13.24 6.36
C ALA A 520 -27.22 12.06 6.59
N THR A 521 -26.76 10.99 7.24
CA THR A 521 -27.64 9.88 7.64
C THR A 521 -28.67 10.29 8.70
N VAL A 522 -28.30 11.22 9.59
CA VAL A 522 -29.18 11.73 10.66
C VAL A 522 -30.15 12.80 10.15
N LEU A 523 -29.70 13.73 9.30
CA LEU A 523 -30.49 14.85 8.79
C LEU A 523 -31.28 14.49 7.53
N GLU A 524 -30.84 13.50 6.75
CA GLU A 524 -31.36 13.19 5.42
C GLU A 524 -31.46 14.46 4.56
N ASP A 525 -32.62 14.74 3.95
CA ASP A 525 -32.85 15.94 3.15
C ASP A 525 -32.69 17.25 3.96
N GLY A 526 -32.69 17.19 5.29
CA GLY A 526 -32.41 18.34 6.17
C GLY A 526 -30.99 18.91 6.02
N ILE A 527 -30.03 18.14 5.50
CA ILE A 527 -28.66 18.63 5.26
C ILE A 527 -28.56 19.58 4.04
N SER A 528 -29.59 19.61 3.19
CA SER A 528 -29.62 20.34 1.92
C SER A 528 -29.12 21.80 1.98
N PRO A 529 -29.47 22.61 3.01
CA PRO A 529 -28.98 24.00 3.11
C PRO A 529 -27.46 24.12 3.24
N TYR A 530 -26.80 23.10 3.79
CA TYR A 530 -25.36 23.08 4.07
C TYR A 530 -24.54 22.47 2.93
N LEU A 531 -25.18 21.64 2.08
CA LEU A 531 -24.52 20.92 0.98
C LEU A 531 -23.67 21.77 0.04
N PRO A 532 -24.11 22.98 -0.40
CA PRO A 532 -23.29 23.78 -1.31
C PRO A 532 -21.92 24.10 -0.73
N ARG A 533 -21.86 24.32 0.59
CA ARG A 533 -20.62 24.66 1.29
C ARG A 533 -19.78 23.42 1.57
N ILE A 534 -20.41 22.35 2.07
CA ILE A 534 -19.76 21.05 2.32
C ILE A 534 -19.09 20.52 1.05
N THR A 535 -19.85 20.45 -0.05
CA THR A 535 -19.36 19.94 -1.33
C THR A 535 -18.28 20.82 -1.94
N THR A 536 -18.31 22.14 -1.70
CA THR A 536 -17.25 23.04 -2.15
C THR A 536 -15.91 22.71 -1.49
N PHE A 537 -15.90 22.46 -0.18
CA PHE A 537 -14.68 22.04 0.52
C PHE A 537 -14.16 20.70 -0.01
N MET A 538 -15.00 19.67 -0.09
CA MET A 538 -14.62 18.36 -0.62
C MET A 538 -14.08 18.46 -2.06
N LEU A 539 -14.71 19.28 -2.90
CA LEU A 539 -14.24 19.53 -4.27
C LEU A 539 -12.87 20.20 -4.34
N TYR A 540 -12.54 21.08 -3.39
CA TYR A 540 -11.21 21.67 -3.31
C TYR A 540 -10.17 20.62 -2.95
N SER A 541 -10.45 19.77 -1.96
CA SER A 541 -9.56 18.67 -1.55
C SER A 541 -9.31 17.68 -2.69
N LEU A 542 -10.37 17.25 -3.37
CA LEU A 542 -10.27 16.32 -4.51
C LEU A 542 -9.47 16.89 -5.69
N LYS A 543 -9.55 18.20 -5.93
CA LYS A 543 -8.78 18.90 -6.98
C LYS A 543 -7.37 19.30 -6.55
N SER A 544 -7.08 19.27 -5.25
CA SER A 544 -5.79 19.73 -4.73
C SER A 544 -4.64 18.88 -5.28
N THR A 545 -3.56 19.54 -5.66
CA THR A 545 -2.29 18.89 -6.00
C THR A 545 -1.33 18.83 -4.81
N GLU A 546 -1.80 19.18 -3.61
CA GLU A 546 -1.05 19.00 -2.37
C GLU A 546 -0.96 17.51 -2.02
N GLY A 547 0.09 17.14 -1.27
CA GLY A 547 0.43 15.74 -0.98
C GLY A 547 1.05 14.96 -2.14
N PHE A 548 1.13 15.50 -3.36
CA PHE A 548 1.93 14.89 -4.42
C PHE A 548 3.41 15.23 -4.24
N GLU A 549 4.06 14.57 -3.29
CA GLU A 549 5.50 14.63 -3.18
C GLU A 549 6.12 13.65 -4.17
N VAL A 550 6.87 14.16 -5.14
CA VAL A 550 7.82 13.31 -5.86
C VAL A 550 8.84 12.87 -4.83
N ARG A 551 8.79 11.60 -4.43
CA ARG A 551 9.84 10.92 -3.69
C ARG A 551 11.06 10.86 -4.60
N THR A 552 11.71 12.00 -4.71
CA THR A 552 13.04 12.14 -5.31
C THR A 552 14.07 11.71 -4.27
N THR A 553 13.80 10.65 -3.51
CA THR A 553 14.75 10.01 -2.59
C THR A 553 16.01 9.57 -3.32
N TYR A 554 15.95 9.34 -4.64
CA TYR A 554 17.09 8.89 -5.44
C TYR A 554 17.87 9.98 -6.19
N LEU A 555 17.28 11.16 -6.42
CA LEU A 555 17.96 12.26 -7.15
C LEU A 555 18.31 13.46 -6.27
N PHE A 556 17.49 13.77 -5.25
CA PHE A 556 17.76 14.90 -4.36
C PHE A 556 18.71 14.55 -3.20
N SER A 557 18.81 13.28 -2.79
CA SER A 557 19.86 12.83 -1.86
C SER A 557 21.27 13.14 -2.42
N LYS A 558 21.47 12.95 -3.73
CA LYS A 558 22.74 13.25 -4.42
C LYS A 558 23.13 14.74 -4.37
N ALA A 559 22.15 15.65 -4.35
CA ALA A 559 22.43 17.09 -4.24
C ALA A 559 22.47 17.57 -2.79
N CYS A 560 21.56 17.10 -1.94
CA CYS A 560 21.36 17.62 -0.60
C CYS A 560 22.30 16.99 0.43
N HIS A 561 22.52 15.66 0.45
CA HIS A 561 23.45 15.04 1.41
C HIS A 561 24.91 15.46 1.13
N PHE A 562 25.28 15.57 -0.16
CA PHE A 562 26.58 16.09 -0.57
C PHE A 562 26.75 17.60 -0.25
N CYS A 563 25.70 18.43 -0.37
CA CYS A 563 25.76 19.84 0.02
C CYS A 563 25.74 20.05 1.54
N LYS A 564 24.99 19.23 2.31
CA LYS A 564 24.85 19.33 3.78
C LYS A 564 26.20 19.07 4.47
N LYS A 565 26.98 18.07 4.01
CA LYS A 565 28.29 17.73 4.59
C LYS A 565 29.45 18.64 4.16
N HIS A 566 29.30 19.45 3.10
CA HIS A 566 30.42 20.21 2.51
C HIS A 566 30.22 21.71 2.28
N LEU A 567 28.99 22.23 2.27
CA LEU A 567 28.71 23.63 1.90
C LEU A 567 27.78 24.39 2.86
N GLY A 568 27.12 23.74 3.83
CA GLY A 568 26.38 24.43 4.90
C GLY A 568 25.27 25.40 4.42
N LEU A 569 24.59 25.10 3.31
CA LEU A 569 23.55 25.95 2.72
C LEU A 569 22.31 25.12 2.36
N TYR A 570 21.15 25.53 2.87
CA TYR A 570 19.83 25.08 2.40
C TYR A 570 19.57 25.69 1.02
N VAL A 571 19.32 24.87 0.01
CA VAL A 571 18.87 25.34 -1.31
C VAL A 571 17.57 24.62 -1.64
N CYS A 572 16.43 25.26 -1.38
CA CYS A 572 15.16 24.89 -2.00
C CYS A 572 15.24 25.23 -3.49
N VAL A 573 15.15 24.21 -4.34
CA VAL A 573 14.80 24.39 -5.75
C VAL A 573 13.43 23.76 -5.93
N SER A 574 12.38 24.59 -6.04
CA SER A 574 11.01 24.11 -6.25
C SER A 574 10.92 23.22 -7.51
N PRO A 575 10.17 22.10 -7.49
CA PRO A 575 9.96 21.22 -8.65
C PRO A 575 9.12 21.82 -9.79
N TRP A 576 8.76 23.10 -9.72
CA TRP A 576 7.71 23.73 -10.53
C TRP A 576 8.07 24.07 -11.99
N PHE A 577 9.27 23.76 -12.48
CA PHE A 577 9.62 23.99 -13.88
C PHE A 577 9.52 22.67 -14.68
N HIS A 578 8.43 22.55 -15.46
CA HIS A 578 8.15 21.59 -16.56
C HIS A 578 6.87 20.72 -16.46
N LEU A 579 5.79 21.19 -15.82
CA LEU A 579 4.45 20.56 -15.96
C LEU A 579 3.51 21.29 -16.95
N HIS A 580 3.99 22.30 -17.68
CA HIS A 580 3.16 23.08 -18.63
C HIS A 580 3.44 22.83 -20.12
N GLU A 581 4.29 21.87 -20.48
CA GLU A 581 4.49 21.45 -21.87
C GLU A 581 4.20 19.95 -21.99
N GLU A 582 3.36 19.57 -22.95
CA GLU A 582 3.06 18.17 -23.25
C GLU A 582 4.36 17.36 -23.44
N PRO A 583 4.60 16.29 -22.66
CA PRO A 583 5.81 15.50 -22.82
C PRO A 583 5.66 14.62 -24.07
N SER A 584 6.42 14.94 -25.11
CA SER A 584 6.57 14.15 -26.33
C SER A 584 7.47 12.91 -26.15
N SER A 585 7.36 12.20 -25.02
CA SER A 585 7.98 10.88 -24.84
C SER A 585 7.27 10.07 -23.76
N ASN A 586 6.68 8.94 -24.15
CA ASN A 586 5.96 8.01 -23.27
C ASN A 586 6.84 7.33 -22.20
N LEU A 587 8.18 7.45 -22.27
CA LEU A 587 9.11 6.74 -21.39
C LEU A 587 9.34 7.44 -20.03
N ILE A 588 9.18 8.77 -19.97
CA ILE A 588 9.43 9.55 -18.74
C ILE A 588 8.21 9.51 -17.79
N SER A 589 7.01 9.30 -18.33
CA SER A 589 5.77 9.24 -17.54
C SER A 589 5.66 7.97 -16.69
N SER A 590 6.14 6.82 -17.17
CA SER A 590 6.07 5.55 -16.41
C SER A 590 7.09 5.50 -15.27
N LEU A 591 8.30 6.02 -15.50
CA LEU A 591 9.39 6.04 -14.51
C LEU A 591 9.16 7.02 -13.34
N LEU A 592 8.34 8.06 -13.54
CA LEU A 592 7.95 9.02 -12.49
C LEU A 592 6.79 8.52 -11.63
N LEU A 593 5.88 7.72 -12.20
CA LEU A 593 4.67 7.24 -11.51
C LEU A 593 4.99 6.28 -10.35
N HIS A 594 6.07 5.50 -10.47
CA HIS A 594 6.55 4.62 -9.40
C HIS A 594 7.35 5.33 -8.30
N ARG A 595 7.59 6.65 -8.41
CA ARG A 595 8.44 7.43 -7.49
C ARG A 595 7.70 8.56 -6.77
N LEU A 596 6.37 8.49 -6.66
CA LEU A 596 5.57 9.40 -5.86
C LEU A 596 5.41 8.83 -4.44
N SER A 597 5.65 9.65 -3.41
CA SER A 597 5.18 9.32 -2.07
C SER A 597 3.71 9.66 -2.04
N VAL A 598 2.87 8.66 -1.79
CA VAL A 598 1.41 8.82 -1.85
C VAL A 598 0.74 8.50 -0.52
N GLY A 599 1.49 8.09 0.50
CA GLY A 599 0.95 7.93 1.86
C GLY A 599 1.22 9.19 2.68
N ASN A 600 0.33 10.18 2.58
CA ASN A 600 0.31 11.34 3.45
C ASN A 600 -1.13 11.79 3.71
N VAL A 601 -1.30 12.65 4.71
CA VAL A 601 -2.60 13.11 5.23
C VAL A 601 -3.50 13.70 4.14
N TYR A 602 -2.95 14.33 3.11
CA TYR A 602 -3.73 14.87 1.98
C TYR A 602 -4.38 13.79 1.11
N MET A 603 -3.80 12.58 1.07
CA MET A 603 -4.39 11.44 0.37
C MET A 603 -5.49 10.79 1.19
N ASP A 604 -5.33 10.74 2.52
CA ASP A 604 -6.40 10.34 3.44
C ASP A 604 -7.57 11.34 3.37
N GLU A 605 -7.30 12.66 3.34
CA GLU A 605 -8.31 13.70 3.13
C GLU A 605 -9.15 13.48 1.85
N LYS A 606 -8.51 13.09 0.74
CA LYS A 606 -9.21 12.80 -0.52
C LYS A 606 -10.03 11.53 -0.46
N GLU A 607 -9.57 10.53 0.28
CA GLU A 607 -10.29 9.29 0.49
C GLU A 607 -11.57 9.56 1.27
N ASP A 608 -11.46 10.23 2.43
CA ASP A 608 -12.59 10.55 3.29
C ASP A 608 -13.58 11.51 2.58
N ALA A 609 -13.08 12.43 1.74
CA ALA A 609 -13.94 13.25 0.89
C ALA A 609 -14.76 12.41 -0.11
N CYS A 610 -14.18 11.38 -0.72
CA CYS A 610 -14.91 10.48 -1.61
C CYS A 610 -15.96 9.67 -0.84
N VAL A 611 -15.59 9.09 0.31
CA VAL A 611 -16.50 8.30 1.15
C VAL A 611 -17.69 9.15 1.60
N ALA A 612 -17.43 10.32 2.17
CA ALA A 612 -18.46 11.23 2.64
C ALA A 612 -19.38 11.72 1.51
N LEU A 613 -18.84 12.05 0.32
CA LEU A 613 -19.69 12.40 -0.84
C LEU A 613 -20.66 11.29 -1.22
N GLY A 614 -20.18 10.05 -1.18
CA GLY A 614 -20.98 8.87 -1.47
C GLY A 614 -22.06 8.61 -0.43
N GLU A 615 -21.74 8.71 0.87
CA GLU A 615 -22.71 8.62 1.98
C GLU A 615 -23.78 9.71 1.90
N ILE A 616 -23.36 10.97 1.71
CA ILE A 616 -24.28 12.10 1.54
C ILE A 616 -25.22 11.86 0.35
N ALA A 617 -24.71 11.30 -0.75
CA ALA A 617 -25.54 11.01 -1.92
C ALA A 617 -26.67 10.02 -1.62
N THR A 618 -26.42 9.01 -0.76
CA THR A 618 -27.44 8.02 -0.36
C THR A 618 -28.54 8.59 0.51
N CYS A 619 -28.27 9.68 1.23
CA CYS A 619 -29.19 10.26 2.21
C CYS A 619 -29.90 11.52 1.71
N ALA A 620 -29.21 12.34 0.90
CA ALA A 620 -29.71 13.63 0.46
C ALA A 620 -30.13 13.59 -1.02
N SER A 621 -31.43 13.61 -1.27
CA SER A 621 -32.01 13.54 -2.62
C SER A 621 -31.59 14.71 -3.52
N THR A 622 -31.18 15.84 -2.93
CA THR A 622 -30.72 17.04 -3.63
C THR A 622 -29.31 16.94 -4.20
N LEU A 623 -28.45 16.06 -3.67
CA LEU A 623 -27.09 15.85 -4.20
C LEU A 623 -27.12 14.92 -5.42
N CYS A 624 -28.14 14.06 -5.47
CA CYS A 624 -28.36 13.06 -6.49
C CYS A 624 -28.31 13.57 -7.95
N PRO A 625 -28.85 14.76 -8.31
CA PRO A 625 -28.83 15.28 -9.68
C PRO A 625 -27.47 15.78 -10.16
N ILE A 626 -26.42 15.79 -9.31
CA ILE A 626 -25.13 16.42 -9.59
C ILE A 626 -23.99 15.37 -9.64
N PRO A 627 -23.97 14.43 -10.61
CA PRO A 627 -22.90 13.42 -10.69
C PRO A 627 -21.60 13.95 -11.30
N HIS A 628 -21.44 15.25 -11.52
CA HIS A 628 -20.27 15.84 -12.18
C HIS A 628 -19.14 16.18 -11.19
N PHE A 629 -19.01 15.40 -10.13
CA PHE A 629 -17.85 15.50 -9.24
C PHE A 629 -16.62 14.98 -10.00
N PRO A 630 -15.52 15.76 -10.08
CA PRO A 630 -14.27 15.33 -10.70
C PRO A 630 -13.54 14.36 -9.77
N LEU A 631 -14.08 13.14 -9.66
CA LEU A 631 -13.53 12.10 -8.81
C LEU A 631 -12.14 11.67 -9.31
N PRO A 632 -11.17 11.44 -8.41
CA PRO A 632 -9.75 11.30 -8.75
C PRO A 632 -9.36 9.88 -9.17
N PHE A 633 -9.99 9.32 -10.23
CA PHE A 633 -9.71 7.96 -10.72
C PHE A 633 -8.28 7.74 -11.23
N GLN A 634 -7.54 8.81 -11.54
CA GLN A 634 -6.14 8.76 -11.98
C GLN A 634 -5.15 9.00 -10.82
N CYS A 635 -5.64 9.07 -9.58
CA CYS A 635 -4.77 9.23 -8.43
C CYS A 635 -3.84 7.99 -8.30
N PRO A 636 -2.53 8.17 -8.10
CA PRO A 636 -1.62 7.06 -7.85
C PRO A 636 -1.95 6.32 -6.52
N HIS A 637 -2.70 6.94 -5.60
CA HIS A 637 -3.07 6.31 -4.33
C HIS A 637 -4.17 5.27 -4.50
N ILE A 638 -3.93 4.05 -4.00
CA ILE A 638 -4.86 2.91 -4.11
C ILE A 638 -6.20 3.21 -3.43
N ARG A 639 -6.16 3.66 -2.16
CA ARG A 639 -7.37 3.89 -1.37
C ARG A 639 -8.26 4.99 -1.95
N VAL A 640 -7.66 6.08 -2.44
CA VAL A 640 -8.40 7.18 -3.10
C VAL A 640 -9.10 6.70 -4.37
N ARG A 641 -8.46 5.86 -5.21
CA ARG A 641 -9.10 5.29 -6.40
C ARG A 641 -10.27 4.39 -6.00
N LYS A 642 -10.08 3.51 -5.00
CA LYS A 642 -11.12 2.64 -4.44
C LYS A 642 -12.35 3.46 -4.01
N SER A 643 -12.18 4.41 -3.11
CA SER A 643 -13.28 5.23 -2.58
C SER A 643 -13.95 6.08 -3.66
N ALA A 644 -13.22 6.52 -4.68
CA ALA A 644 -13.80 7.22 -5.83
C ALA A 644 -14.77 6.32 -6.64
N TYR A 645 -14.42 5.06 -6.88
CA TYR A 645 -15.30 4.12 -7.60
C TYR A 645 -16.51 3.68 -6.76
N GLU A 646 -16.34 3.55 -5.44
CA GLU A 646 -17.42 3.25 -4.50
C GLU A 646 -18.43 4.41 -4.40
N ALA A 647 -17.93 5.64 -4.24
CA ALA A 647 -18.76 6.85 -4.24
C ALA A 647 -19.59 6.96 -5.54
N LEU A 648 -18.98 6.68 -6.70
CA LEU A 648 -19.68 6.67 -7.98
C LEU A 648 -20.85 5.67 -8.02
N GLY A 649 -20.66 4.51 -7.39
CA GLY A 649 -21.70 3.48 -7.30
C GLY A 649 -22.83 3.91 -6.38
N GLN A 650 -22.51 4.52 -5.25
CA GLN A 650 -23.49 5.11 -4.34
C GLN A 650 -24.30 6.22 -5.03
N PHE A 651 -23.70 7.08 -5.85
CA PHE A 651 -24.46 8.03 -6.67
C PHE A 651 -25.47 7.34 -7.60
N CYS A 652 -25.10 6.25 -8.27
CA CYS A 652 -26.02 5.49 -9.13
C CYS A 652 -27.19 4.88 -8.35
N ILE A 653 -26.90 4.24 -7.22
CA ILE A 653 -27.91 3.59 -6.36
C ILE A 653 -28.88 4.64 -5.82
N SER A 654 -28.36 5.77 -5.34
CA SER A 654 -29.16 6.88 -4.83
C SER A 654 -30.08 7.47 -5.89
N PHE A 655 -29.57 7.64 -7.11
CA PHE A 655 -30.37 8.11 -8.25
C PHE A 655 -31.47 7.15 -8.63
N ARG A 656 -31.18 5.86 -8.57
CA ARG A 656 -32.20 4.85 -8.79
C ARG A 656 -33.35 4.98 -7.78
N HIS A 657 -33.04 5.11 -6.50
CA HIS A 657 -34.05 5.29 -5.46
C HIS A 657 -34.84 6.60 -5.62
N LEU A 658 -34.19 7.68 -6.09
CA LEU A 658 -34.89 8.92 -6.44
C LEU A 658 -35.89 8.70 -7.58
N CYS A 659 -35.50 8.00 -8.65
CA CYS A 659 -36.39 7.66 -9.76
C CYS A 659 -37.56 6.75 -9.33
N GLU A 660 -37.37 5.90 -8.31
CA GLU A 660 -38.44 5.06 -7.76
C GLU A 660 -39.47 5.87 -6.96
N ARG A 661 -39.00 6.88 -6.21
CA ARG A 661 -39.86 7.79 -5.44
C ARG A 661 -40.60 8.78 -6.33
N ASP A 662 -39.92 9.32 -7.35
CA ASP A 662 -40.49 10.25 -8.33
C ASP A 662 -40.22 9.79 -9.77
N PRO A 663 -41.10 8.91 -10.32
CA PRO A 663 -40.95 8.34 -11.65
C PRO A 663 -41.35 9.37 -12.72
N SER A 664 -40.46 10.31 -12.98
CA SER A 664 -40.59 11.29 -14.06
C SER A 664 -39.72 10.92 -15.27
N GLU A 665 -40.19 11.23 -16.47
CA GLU A 665 -39.42 11.08 -17.71
C GLU A 665 -38.06 11.82 -17.66
N PRO A 666 -37.96 13.07 -17.16
CA PRO A 666 -36.66 13.73 -17.04
C PRO A 666 -35.72 13.05 -16.04
N HIS A 667 -36.22 12.53 -14.90
CA HIS A 667 -35.39 11.76 -13.97
C HIS A 667 -34.89 10.48 -14.61
N THR A 668 -35.75 9.75 -15.31
CA THR A 668 -35.36 8.51 -16.01
C THR A 668 -34.32 8.79 -17.09
N ALA A 669 -34.48 9.88 -17.88
CA ALA A 669 -33.51 10.27 -18.89
C ALA A 669 -32.16 10.69 -18.27
N ALA A 670 -32.19 11.45 -17.17
CA ALA A 670 -30.99 11.84 -16.43
C ALA A 670 -30.26 10.62 -15.83
N PHE A 671 -31.01 9.66 -15.30
CA PHE A 671 -30.48 8.41 -14.78
C PHE A 671 -29.81 7.56 -15.86
N GLN A 672 -30.45 7.41 -17.04
CA GLN A 672 -29.83 6.71 -18.17
C GLN A 672 -28.57 7.42 -18.66
N LYS A 673 -28.56 8.76 -18.65
CA LYS A 673 -27.35 9.55 -18.96
C LYS A 673 -26.24 9.30 -17.93
N LEU A 674 -26.56 9.23 -16.63
CA LEU A 674 -25.61 8.88 -15.59
C LEU A 674 -24.98 7.50 -15.85
N LEU A 675 -25.81 6.47 -16.09
CA LEU A 675 -25.32 5.13 -16.37
C LEU A 675 -24.44 5.08 -17.63
N SER A 676 -24.76 5.87 -18.67
CA SER A 676 -23.93 5.96 -19.88
C SER A 676 -22.54 6.57 -19.63
N MET A 677 -22.37 7.33 -18.55
CA MET A 677 -21.07 7.87 -18.12
C MET A 677 -20.33 6.90 -17.19
N VAL A 678 -21.04 6.29 -16.24
CA VAL A 678 -20.46 5.45 -15.18
C VAL A 678 -19.98 4.10 -15.71
N MET A 679 -20.76 3.44 -16.55
CA MET A 679 -20.44 2.08 -17.01
C MET A 679 -19.10 2.01 -17.77
N PRO A 680 -18.78 2.95 -18.71
CA PRO A 680 -17.45 3.00 -19.33
C PRO A 680 -16.31 3.23 -18.34
N VAL A 681 -16.54 4.00 -17.27
CA VAL A 681 -15.54 4.29 -16.24
C VAL A 681 -15.21 3.03 -15.44
N TYR A 682 -16.21 2.23 -15.06
CA TYR A 682 -16.00 0.92 -14.42
C TYR A 682 -15.30 -0.07 -15.35
N ILE A 683 -15.75 -0.21 -16.61
CA ILE A 683 -15.11 -1.11 -17.57
C ILE A 683 -13.64 -0.74 -17.79
N LYS A 684 -13.35 0.56 -17.92
CA LYS A 684 -11.97 1.05 -18.07
C LYS A 684 -11.13 0.76 -16.83
N GLY A 685 -11.68 0.98 -15.63
CA GLY A 685 -11.00 0.69 -14.38
C GLY A 685 -10.69 -0.80 -14.22
N ILE A 686 -11.65 -1.69 -14.48
CA ILE A 686 -11.44 -3.15 -14.40
C ILE A 686 -10.36 -3.62 -15.38
N ARG A 687 -10.33 -3.06 -16.59
CA ARG A 687 -9.34 -3.46 -17.60
C ARG A 687 -7.95 -2.95 -17.33
N GLY A 688 -7.82 -1.68 -16.94
CA GLY A 688 -6.57 -0.94 -17.00
C GLY A 688 -5.92 -0.60 -15.66
N ASP A 689 -6.60 -0.78 -14.52
CA ASP A 689 -5.94 -0.60 -13.23
C ASP A 689 -4.90 -1.72 -13.00
N LYS A 690 -3.78 -1.36 -12.38
CA LYS A 690 -2.68 -2.29 -12.09
C LYS A 690 -2.89 -2.99 -10.74
N GLU A 691 -3.70 -2.41 -9.87
CA GLU A 691 -3.86 -2.85 -8.49
C GLU A 691 -5.11 -3.70 -8.33
N ARG A 692 -4.94 -4.99 -8.00
CA ARG A 692 -6.03 -5.96 -7.86
C ARG A 692 -7.10 -5.50 -6.87
N GLN A 693 -6.70 -4.87 -5.76
CA GLN A 693 -7.62 -4.35 -4.73
C GLN A 693 -8.59 -3.28 -5.28
N VAL A 694 -8.12 -2.44 -6.22
CA VAL A 694 -8.99 -1.43 -6.85
C VAL A 694 -9.99 -2.13 -7.77
N VAL A 695 -9.54 -3.12 -8.54
CA VAL A 695 -10.44 -3.88 -9.43
C VAL A 695 -11.50 -4.65 -8.64
N MET A 696 -11.15 -5.26 -7.51
CA MET A 696 -12.11 -5.90 -6.59
C MET A 696 -13.19 -4.90 -6.14
N ALA A 697 -12.78 -3.72 -5.67
CA ALA A 697 -13.73 -2.69 -5.23
C ALA A 697 -14.65 -2.21 -6.37
N ILE A 698 -14.12 -2.08 -7.60
CA ILE A 698 -14.94 -1.75 -8.77
C ILE A 698 -15.96 -2.86 -9.06
N LEU A 699 -15.55 -4.13 -9.02
CA LEU A 699 -16.44 -5.27 -9.27
C LEU A 699 -17.53 -5.38 -8.20
N GLU A 700 -17.18 -5.18 -6.92
CA GLU A 700 -18.13 -5.16 -5.81
C GLU A 700 -19.14 -4.02 -5.97
N SER A 701 -18.65 -2.80 -6.26
CA SER A 701 -19.50 -1.63 -6.48
C SER A 701 -20.40 -1.83 -7.71
N LEU A 702 -19.87 -2.40 -8.80
CA LEU A 702 -20.65 -2.77 -9.97
C LEU A 702 -21.76 -3.78 -9.63
N ALA A 703 -21.48 -4.82 -8.85
CA ALA A 703 -22.48 -5.78 -8.42
C ALA A 703 -23.60 -5.10 -7.62
N LYS A 704 -23.27 -4.21 -6.68
CA LYS A 704 -24.24 -3.41 -5.91
C LYS A 704 -25.10 -2.52 -6.82
N VAL A 705 -24.48 -1.81 -7.76
CA VAL A 705 -25.17 -0.95 -8.74
C VAL A 705 -26.13 -1.77 -9.61
N VAL A 706 -25.68 -2.91 -10.16
CA VAL A 706 -26.54 -3.77 -11.00
C VAL A 706 -27.72 -4.32 -10.19
N LYS A 707 -27.49 -4.78 -8.96
CA LYS A 707 -28.57 -5.26 -8.06
C LYS A 707 -29.61 -4.19 -7.76
N ALA A 708 -29.18 -2.95 -7.49
CA ALA A 708 -30.09 -1.84 -7.21
C ALA A 708 -30.83 -1.34 -8.46
N CYS A 709 -30.13 -1.23 -9.60
CA CYS A 709 -30.67 -0.65 -10.82
C CYS A 709 -31.53 -1.62 -11.64
N GLN A 710 -31.33 -2.93 -11.47
CA GLN A 710 -32.08 -3.99 -12.13
C GLN A 710 -32.23 -3.76 -13.66
N GLN A 711 -33.40 -4.02 -14.23
CA GLN A 711 -33.69 -3.87 -15.66
C GLN A 711 -33.44 -2.45 -16.18
N GLU A 712 -33.70 -1.41 -15.37
CA GLU A 712 -33.42 -0.02 -15.74
C GLU A 712 -31.91 0.22 -15.90
N GLY A 713 -31.09 -0.49 -15.12
CA GLY A 713 -29.64 -0.51 -15.25
C GLY A 713 -29.15 -1.04 -16.60
N LEU A 714 -29.95 -1.84 -17.32
CA LEU A 714 -29.57 -2.57 -18.52
C LEU A 714 -30.44 -2.25 -19.75
N ARG A 715 -31.15 -1.12 -19.73
CA ARG A 715 -32.05 -0.71 -20.81
C ARG A 715 -31.35 -0.55 -22.17
N ASP A 716 -30.07 -0.17 -22.16
CA ASP A 716 -29.22 -0.17 -23.35
C ASP A 716 -28.75 -1.61 -23.65
N PRO A 717 -29.16 -2.20 -24.79
CA PRO A 717 -28.81 -3.59 -25.12
C PRO A 717 -27.30 -3.84 -25.22
N SER A 718 -26.50 -2.81 -25.52
CA SER A 718 -25.04 -2.94 -25.61
C SER A 718 -24.39 -3.14 -24.24
N ARG A 719 -24.97 -2.55 -23.19
CA ARG A 719 -24.40 -2.52 -21.83
C ARG A 719 -24.28 -3.89 -21.21
N LEU A 720 -25.32 -4.73 -21.34
CA LEU A 720 -25.27 -6.11 -20.85
C LEU A 720 -24.12 -6.88 -21.51
N GLY A 721 -23.95 -6.74 -22.82
CA GLY A 721 -22.86 -7.40 -23.55
C GLY A 721 -21.48 -6.94 -23.10
N GLU A 722 -21.29 -5.64 -22.87
CA GLU A 722 -20.02 -5.08 -22.40
C GLU A 722 -19.67 -5.50 -20.98
N LEU A 723 -20.64 -5.49 -20.07
CA LEU A 723 -20.47 -5.94 -18.68
C LEU A 723 -20.13 -7.44 -18.63
N CYS A 724 -20.88 -8.27 -19.37
CA CYS A 724 -20.57 -9.70 -19.46
C CYS A 724 -19.17 -9.96 -20.03
N ARG A 725 -18.73 -9.15 -21.00
CA ARG A 725 -17.40 -9.27 -21.60
C ARG A 725 -16.31 -8.93 -20.59
N VAL A 726 -16.43 -7.83 -19.85
CA VAL A 726 -15.39 -7.42 -18.89
C VAL A 726 -15.29 -8.39 -17.71
N VAL A 727 -16.43 -8.88 -17.20
CA VAL A 727 -16.45 -9.92 -16.15
C VAL A 727 -15.75 -11.20 -16.66
N ARG A 728 -16.01 -11.59 -17.91
CA ARG A 728 -15.34 -12.74 -18.51
C ARG A 728 -13.84 -12.54 -18.65
N GLU A 729 -13.40 -11.35 -19.07
CA GLU A 729 -11.97 -11.02 -19.16
C GLU A 729 -11.25 -11.19 -17.81
N VAL A 730 -11.91 -10.84 -16.69
CA VAL A 730 -11.36 -11.09 -15.34
C VAL A 730 -11.28 -12.59 -15.04
N LEU A 731 -12.33 -13.36 -15.31
CA LEU A 731 -12.34 -14.82 -15.10
C LEU A 731 -11.32 -15.56 -15.96
N GLU A 732 -11.02 -15.03 -17.15
CA GLU A 732 -10.02 -15.54 -18.09
C GLU A 732 -8.61 -15.03 -17.80
N LYS A 733 -8.43 -14.24 -16.72
CA LYS A 733 -7.16 -13.63 -16.33
C LYS A 733 -6.53 -12.69 -17.36
N LYS A 734 -7.35 -11.87 -18.03
CA LYS A 734 -6.94 -10.99 -19.14
C LYS A 734 -6.85 -9.49 -18.78
N THR A 735 -7.00 -9.12 -17.51
CA THR A 735 -6.90 -7.72 -17.10
C THR A 735 -5.46 -7.33 -16.79
N THR A 736 -5.14 -6.02 -16.86
CA THR A 736 -3.78 -5.52 -16.56
C THR A 736 -3.31 -5.91 -15.16
N CYS A 737 -4.20 -5.90 -14.16
CA CYS A 737 -3.86 -6.31 -12.79
C CYS A 737 -3.53 -7.82 -12.63
N GLN A 738 -3.86 -8.65 -13.63
CA GLN A 738 -3.60 -10.10 -13.66
C GLN A 738 -2.40 -10.46 -14.55
N GLY A 739 -1.65 -9.48 -15.06
CA GLY A 739 -0.41 -9.72 -15.81
C GLY A 739 -0.58 -9.95 -17.32
N ALA A 740 -1.68 -9.50 -17.93
CA ALA A 740 -1.97 -9.71 -19.36
C ALA A 740 -0.93 -9.11 -20.35
N ASP A 741 0.00 -8.27 -19.88
CA ASP A 741 1.07 -7.63 -20.67
C ASP A 741 2.49 -8.22 -20.44
N VAL A 742 2.61 -9.33 -19.71
CA VAL A 742 3.91 -9.99 -19.46
C VAL A 742 4.01 -11.22 -20.37
N ASP A 743 4.93 -11.19 -21.34
CA ASP A 743 5.18 -12.29 -22.28
C ASP A 743 5.34 -13.65 -21.56
N GLU A 744 4.84 -14.72 -22.20
CA GLU A 744 4.71 -16.11 -21.71
C GLU A 744 6.03 -16.82 -21.26
N ASP A 745 7.14 -16.10 -21.12
CA ASP A 745 8.43 -16.65 -20.66
C ASP A 745 8.57 -16.60 -19.12
N GLY A 746 7.72 -17.39 -18.45
CA GLY A 746 8.10 -18.22 -17.30
C GLY A 746 8.60 -17.56 -16.01
N ASP A 747 7.69 -17.31 -15.10
CA ASP A 747 7.65 -18.00 -13.79
C ASP A 747 6.25 -17.77 -13.21
N GLU A 748 5.43 -18.83 -13.18
CA GLU A 748 4.28 -18.99 -12.30
C GLU A 748 4.50 -18.21 -10.99
N ASP A 749 3.55 -17.39 -10.55
CA ASP A 749 3.55 -16.62 -9.29
C ASP A 749 2.32 -17.08 -8.48
N ASP A 750 2.42 -18.17 -7.71
CA ASP A 750 1.24 -19.05 -7.50
C ASP A 750 0.86 -19.37 -6.04
N GLU A 751 1.06 -18.47 -5.09
CA GLU A 751 0.29 -18.58 -3.82
C GLU A 751 -0.43 -17.28 -3.47
N GLU A 752 0.25 -16.16 -3.21
CA GLU A 752 -0.46 -14.89 -2.89
C GLU A 752 -1.11 -14.21 -4.10
N GLU A 753 -0.45 -14.23 -5.27
CA GLU A 753 -1.10 -13.78 -6.51
C GLU A 753 -2.22 -14.74 -6.89
N ALA A 754 -2.10 -16.03 -6.57
CA ALA A 754 -3.19 -16.98 -6.71
C ALA A 754 -4.34 -16.70 -5.73
N GLU A 755 -4.07 -16.27 -4.49
CA GLU A 755 -5.09 -15.84 -3.52
C GLU A 755 -5.78 -14.55 -3.94
N TYR A 756 -5.04 -13.50 -4.30
CA TYR A 756 -5.63 -12.27 -4.81
C TYR A 756 -6.35 -12.48 -6.15
N ASP A 757 -5.83 -13.32 -7.04
CA ASP A 757 -6.54 -13.71 -8.26
C ASP A 757 -7.78 -14.55 -7.93
N ALA A 758 -7.73 -15.44 -6.94
CA ALA A 758 -8.87 -16.22 -6.50
C ALA A 758 -9.96 -15.28 -5.97
N MET A 759 -9.62 -14.38 -5.04
CA MET A 759 -10.54 -13.34 -4.55
C MET A 759 -11.05 -12.48 -5.70
N LEU A 760 -10.19 -12.03 -6.63
CA LEU A 760 -10.60 -11.22 -7.77
C LEU A 760 -11.63 -11.94 -8.66
N ILE A 761 -11.42 -13.25 -8.88
CA ILE A 761 -12.36 -14.11 -9.59
C ILE A 761 -13.65 -14.27 -8.80
N GLU A 762 -13.59 -14.36 -7.46
CA GLU A 762 -14.77 -14.40 -6.61
C GLU A 762 -15.61 -13.13 -6.77
N TYR A 763 -15.01 -11.95 -6.62
CA TYR A 763 -15.67 -10.65 -6.85
C TYR A 763 -16.25 -10.53 -8.27
N ALA A 764 -15.56 -11.04 -9.30
CA ALA A 764 -16.10 -11.07 -10.65
C ALA A 764 -17.28 -12.04 -10.79
N GLY A 765 -17.23 -13.18 -10.10
CA GLY A 765 -18.30 -14.17 -10.03
C GLY A 765 -19.58 -13.61 -9.41
N GLU A 766 -19.48 -12.79 -8.37
CA GLU A 766 -20.64 -12.16 -7.71
C GLU A 766 -21.43 -11.21 -8.64
N VAL A 767 -20.79 -10.68 -9.68
CA VAL A 767 -21.47 -9.86 -10.70
C VAL A 767 -22.39 -10.72 -11.59
N ILE A 768 -22.09 -12.01 -11.78
CA ILE A 768 -22.82 -12.89 -12.71
C ILE A 768 -24.28 -13.10 -12.27
N PRO A 769 -24.59 -13.51 -11.02
CA PRO A 769 -25.98 -13.62 -10.57
C PRO A 769 -26.72 -12.28 -10.59
N ALA A 770 -26.02 -11.18 -10.25
CA ALA A 770 -26.60 -9.83 -10.31
C ALA A 770 -27.06 -9.46 -11.73
N LEU A 771 -26.22 -9.74 -12.74
CA LEU A 771 -26.57 -9.53 -14.14
C LEU A 771 -27.70 -10.45 -14.60
N ALA A 772 -27.72 -11.71 -14.18
CA ALA A 772 -28.81 -12.64 -14.49
C ALA A 772 -30.16 -12.12 -13.97
N ALA A 773 -30.21 -11.71 -12.70
CA ALA A 773 -31.41 -11.16 -12.08
C ALA A 773 -31.85 -9.84 -12.75
N ALA A 774 -30.90 -8.96 -13.08
CA ALA A 774 -31.20 -7.66 -13.70
C ALA A 774 -31.64 -7.77 -15.17
N ALA A 775 -31.06 -8.68 -15.97
CA ALA A 775 -31.36 -8.83 -17.39
C ALA A 775 -32.61 -9.67 -17.67
N GLY A 776 -32.97 -10.56 -16.73
CA GLY A 776 -33.97 -11.60 -16.92
C GLY A 776 -33.40 -12.83 -17.63
N GLY A 777 -33.93 -14.00 -17.27
CA GLY A 777 -33.31 -15.28 -17.61
C GLY A 777 -33.22 -15.62 -19.09
N GLU A 778 -34.23 -15.31 -19.90
CA GLU A 778 -34.20 -15.57 -21.34
C GLU A 778 -33.10 -14.77 -22.05
N THR A 779 -32.96 -13.50 -21.67
CA THR A 779 -31.92 -12.60 -22.19
C THR A 779 -30.52 -13.03 -21.74
N PHE A 780 -30.39 -13.50 -20.50
CA PHE A 780 -29.09 -13.82 -19.91
C PHE A 780 -28.57 -15.22 -20.26
N ALA A 781 -29.45 -16.18 -20.58
CA ALA A 781 -29.06 -17.57 -20.85
C ALA A 781 -27.91 -17.74 -21.86
N PRO A 782 -27.85 -17.02 -23.01
CA PRO A 782 -26.72 -17.11 -23.93
C PRO A 782 -25.38 -16.66 -23.32
N TYR A 783 -25.40 -15.66 -22.43
CA TYR A 783 -24.21 -15.19 -21.73
C TYR A 783 -23.75 -16.21 -20.69
N PHE A 784 -24.68 -16.75 -19.90
CA PHE A 784 -24.40 -17.80 -18.94
C PHE A 784 -23.76 -19.03 -19.57
N ALA A 785 -24.20 -19.42 -20.77
CA ALA A 785 -23.60 -20.53 -21.51
C ALA A 785 -22.08 -20.35 -21.76
N GLY A 786 -21.62 -19.10 -21.88
CA GLY A 786 -20.19 -18.81 -22.02
C GLY A 786 -19.43 -18.62 -20.70
N PHE A 787 -20.11 -18.30 -19.60
CA PHE A 787 -19.51 -18.31 -18.24
C PHE A 787 -19.38 -19.71 -17.67
N LEU A 788 -20.35 -20.58 -17.98
CA LEU A 788 -20.47 -21.90 -17.39
C LEU A 788 -19.17 -22.74 -17.49
N PRO A 789 -18.47 -22.84 -18.64
CA PRO A 789 -17.22 -23.60 -18.70
C PRO A 789 -16.12 -23.10 -17.74
N LEU A 790 -16.06 -21.79 -17.48
CA LEU A 790 -15.09 -21.18 -16.57
C LEU A 790 -15.39 -21.56 -15.12
N LEU A 791 -16.67 -21.50 -14.72
CA LEU A 791 -17.12 -21.92 -13.40
C LEU A 791 -16.95 -23.43 -13.19
N LEU A 792 -17.29 -24.24 -14.19
CA LEU A 792 -17.14 -25.70 -14.11
C LEU A 792 -15.67 -26.15 -13.99
N ASN A 793 -14.72 -25.38 -14.54
CA ASN A 793 -13.30 -25.66 -14.36
C ASN A 793 -12.86 -25.58 -12.89
N LYS A 794 -13.54 -24.76 -12.07
CA LYS A 794 -13.31 -24.63 -10.62
C LYS A 794 -14.03 -25.66 -9.77
N MET A 795 -14.97 -26.42 -10.36
CA MET A 795 -15.68 -27.51 -9.68
C MET A 795 -14.98 -28.88 -9.84
N LYS A 796 -13.77 -28.92 -10.40
CA LYS A 796 -13.05 -30.18 -10.63
C LYS A 796 -12.63 -30.81 -9.30
N PRO A 797 -12.46 -32.15 -9.23
CA PRO A 797 -11.94 -32.80 -8.03
C PRO A 797 -10.56 -32.31 -7.59
N SER A 798 -9.75 -31.79 -8.54
CA SER A 798 -8.42 -31.22 -8.30
C SER A 798 -8.45 -29.78 -7.76
N SER A 799 -9.60 -29.11 -7.76
CA SER A 799 -9.75 -27.73 -7.27
C SER A 799 -9.80 -27.68 -5.74
N SER A 800 -9.47 -26.51 -5.17
CA SER A 800 -9.55 -26.28 -3.73
C SER A 800 -11.00 -26.32 -3.22
N SER A 801 -11.22 -26.55 -1.92
CA SER A 801 -12.57 -26.50 -1.35
C SER A 801 -13.22 -25.13 -1.52
N SER A 802 -12.46 -24.04 -1.38
CA SER A 802 -12.96 -22.67 -1.59
C SER A 802 -13.36 -22.44 -3.06
N ASP A 803 -12.53 -22.85 -4.03
CA ASP A 803 -12.88 -22.75 -5.46
C ASP A 803 -14.17 -23.49 -5.81
N LYS A 804 -14.34 -24.70 -5.25
CA LYS A 804 -15.56 -25.49 -5.45
C LYS A 804 -16.76 -24.81 -4.79
N SER A 805 -16.61 -24.32 -3.56
CA SER A 805 -17.68 -23.67 -2.80
C SER A 805 -18.18 -22.43 -3.54
N PHE A 806 -17.25 -21.57 -3.95
CA PHE A 806 -17.50 -20.39 -4.77
C PHE A 806 -18.22 -20.75 -6.08
N ALA A 807 -17.66 -21.66 -6.87
CA ALA A 807 -18.22 -21.98 -8.18
C ALA A 807 -19.63 -22.60 -8.08
N VAL A 808 -19.86 -23.47 -7.10
CA VAL A 808 -21.17 -24.05 -6.82
C VAL A 808 -22.16 -22.96 -6.39
N GLY A 809 -21.76 -22.07 -5.47
CA GLY A 809 -22.58 -20.96 -5.00
C GLY A 809 -22.98 -20.01 -6.12
N THR A 810 -22.01 -19.54 -6.93
CA THR A 810 -22.28 -18.66 -8.07
C THR A 810 -23.21 -19.30 -9.10
N VAL A 811 -23.02 -20.59 -9.40
CA VAL A 811 -23.92 -21.33 -10.30
C VAL A 811 -25.33 -21.39 -9.71
N ALA A 812 -25.48 -21.71 -8.42
CA ALA A 812 -26.77 -21.78 -7.74
C ALA A 812 -27.54 -20.46 -7.80
N GLU A 813 -26.89 -19.34 -7.43
CA GLU A 813 -27.50 -18.01 -7.49
C GLU A 813 -27.82 -17.58 -8.93
N THR A 814 -26.98 -17.94 -9.90
CA THR A 814 -27.24 -17.63 -11.30
C THR A 814 -28.45 -18.38 -11.84
N ILE A 815 -28.66 -19.65 -11.43
CA ILE A 815 -29.88 -20.41 -11.78
C ILE A 815 -31.13 -19.69 -11.26
N GLN A 816 -31.07 -19.12 -10.05
CA GLN A 816 -32.17 -18.32 -9.50
C GLN A 816 -32.49 -17.12 -10.38
N GLY A 817 -31.47 -16.38 -10.83
CA GLY A 817 -31.64 -15.26 -11.77
C GLY A 817 -32.13 -15.69 -13.17
N LEU A 818 -31.77 -16.89 -13.63
CA LEU A 818 -32.24 -17.45 -14.90
C LEU A 818 -33.72 -17.90 -14.86
N GLY A 819 -34.24 -18.24 -13.69
CA GLY A 819 -35.58 -18.80 -13.55
C GLY A 819 -35.81 -19.94 -14.55
N GLN A 820 -36.90 -19.87 -15.32
CA GLN A 820 -37.33 -20.93 -16.25
C GLN A 820 -36.32 -21.22 -17.37
N ALA A 821 -35.46 -20.26 -17.72
CA ALA A 821 -34.43 -20.45 -18.73
C ALA A 821 -33.35 -21.45 -18.28
N SER A 822 -33.27 -21.75 -16.98
CA SER A 822 -32.37 -22.77 -16.41
C SER A 822 -32.64 -24.18 -16.94
N SER A 823 -33.86 -24.47 -17.43
CA SER A 823 -34.24 -25.76 -18.01
C SER A 823 -33.24 -26.28 -19.06
N ALA A 824 -32.71 -25.38 -19.90
CA ALA A 824 -31.72 -25.73 -20.92
C ALA A 824 -30.36 -26.23 -20.36
N PHE A 825 -30.07 -25.93 -19.10
CA PHE A 825 -28.81 -26.26 -18.44
C PHE A 825 -28.92 -27.47 -17.48
N VAL A 826 -30.14 -27.90 -17.14
CA VAL A 826 -30.40 -29.01 -16.20
C VAL A 826 -29.57 -30.26 -16.50
N PRO A 827 -29.51 -30.79 -17.75
CA PRO A 827 -28.78 -32.02 -18.04
C PRO A 827 -27.27 -31.94 -17.71
N ARG A 828 -26.71 -30.73 -17.73
CA ARG A 828 -25.29 -30.48 -17.45
C ARG A 828 -25.05 -30.16 -15.97
N LEU A 829 -25.94 -29.41 -15.33
CA LEU A 829 -25.78 -28.94 -13.96
C LEU A 829 -26.17 -29.98 -12.91
N LEU A 830 -27.22 -30.76 -13.17
CA LEU A 830 -27.75 -31.71 -12.19
C LEU A 830 -26.71 -32.76 -11.75
N PRO A 831 -25.99 -33.46 -12.65
CA PRO A 831 -24.98 -34.45 -12.23
C PRO A 831 -23.84 -33.82 -11.42
N LEU A 832 -23.47 -32.56 -11.73
CA LEU A 832 -22.37 -31.85 -11.08
C LEU A 832 -22.75 -31.41 -9.67
N LEU A 833 -23.95 -30.85 -9.48
CA LEU A 833 -24.45 -30.47 -8.16
C LEU A 833 -24.69 -31.70 -7.28
N MET A 834 -25.18 -32.81 -7.83
CA MET A 834 -25.28 -34.07 -7.09
C MET A 834 -23.92 -34.61 -6.65
N GLY A 835 -22.88 -34.44 -7.48
CA GLY A 835 -21.50 -34.76 -7.11
C GLY A 835 -20.98 -33.87 -5.98
N ALA A 836 -21.18 -32.56 -6.09
CA ALA A 836 -20.76 -31.57 -5.08
C ALA A 836 -21.50 -31.73 -3.74
N ALA A 837 -22.77 -32.18 -3.75
CA ALA A 837 -23.52 -32.49 -2.54
C ALA A 837 -22.95 -33.68 -1.73
N ARG A 838 -22.01 -34.42 -2.33
CA ARG A 838 -21.26 -35.52 -1.70
C ARG A 838 -19.78 -35.16 -1.46
N ASP A 839 -19.40 -33.89 -1.59
CA ASP A 839 -18.03 -33.44 -1.34
C ASP A 839 -17.67 -33.61 0.15
N THR A 840 -16.38 -33.75 0.44
CA THR A 840 -15.85 -33.84 1.81
C THR A 840 -16.05 -32.56 2.61
N ASP A 841 -16.08 -31.41 1.93
CA ASP A 841 -16.21 -30.10 2.55
C ASP A 841 -17.67 -29.74 2.88
N LYS A 842 -17.93 -29.22 4.10
CA LYS A 842 -19.30 -28.91 4.57
C LYS A 842 -19.93 -27.75 3.79
N GLU A 843 -19.15 -26.74 3.45
CA GLU A 843 -19.63 -25.54 2.76
C GLU A 843 -20.00 -25.87 1.31
N VAL A 844 -19.15 -26.64 0.62
CA VAL A 844 -19.42 -27.14 -0.74
C VAL A 844 -20.72 -27.95 -0.77
N ARG A 845 -20.94 -28.84 0.20
CA ARG A 845 -22.19 -29.61 0.30
C ARG A 845 -23.39 -28.70 0.51
N SER A 846 -23.28 -27.72 1.41
CA SER A 846 -24.36 -26.77 1.71
C SER A 846 -24.78 -26.00 0.45
N ASN A 847 -23.81 -25.40 -0.26
CA ASN A 847 -24.07 -24.67 -1.50
C ASN A 847 -24.63 -25.56 -2.61
N ALA A 848 -24.18 -26.81 -2.70
CA ALA A 848 -24.68 -27.77 -3.68
C ALA A 848 -26.14 -28.17 -3.41
N VAL A 849 -26.50 -28.38 -2.14
CA VAL A 849 -27.89 -28.69 -1.74
C VAL A 849 -28.80 -27.51 -2.03
N PHE A 850 -28.37 -26.27 -1.74
CA PHE A 850 -29.09 -25.06 -2.14
C PHE A 850 -29.28 -25.01 -3.66
N GLY A 851 -28.21 -25.21 -4.43
CA GLY A 851 -28.26 -25.24 -5.90
C GLY A 851 -29.19 -26.32 -6.46
N LEU A 852 -29.24 -27.51 -5.86
CA LEU A 852 -30.19 -28.57 -6.24
C LEU A 852 -31.64 -28.15 -5.98
N GLY A 853 -31.91 -27.47 -4.86
CA GLY A 853 -33.22 -26.92 -4.54
C GLY A 853 -33.67 -25.90 -5.57
N VAL A 854 -32.82 -24.92 -5.89
CA VAL A 854 -33.10 -23.89 -6.89
C VAL A 854 -33.28 -24.49 -8.29
N LEU A 855 -32.45 -25.47 -8.66
CA LEU A 855 -32.58 -26.17 -9.95
C LEU A 855 -33.88 -26.98 -10.03
N ALA A 856 -34.35 -27.57 -8.93
CA ALA A 856 -35.63 -28.26 -8.87
C ALA A 856 -36.82 -27.29 -8.99
N GLU A 857 -36.72 -26.11 -8.38
CA GLU A 857 -37.75 -25.07 -8.45
C GLU A 857 -37.90 -24.51 -9.88
N HIS A 858 -36.80 -24.33 -10.60
CA HIS A 858 -36.79 -23.61 -11.88
C HIS A 858 -36.56 -24.48 -13.13
N GLY A 859 -36.05 -25.71 -12.97
CA GLY A 859 -35.59 -26.58 -14.07
C GLY A 859 -36.68 -27.30 -14.88
N ARG A 860 -37.95 -27.33 -14.41
CA ARG A 860 -39.13 -27.83 -15.15
C ARG A 860 -39.01 -29.25 -15.72
N GLU A 861 -39.43 -29.47 -16.98
CA GLU A 861 -39.59 -30.78 -17.63
C GLU A 861 -38.36 -31.69 -17.53
N PRO A 862 -37.12 -31.22 -17.80
CA PRO A 862 -35.90 -32.01 -17.59
C PRO A 862 -35.72 -32.53 -16.16
N MET A 863 -36.25 -31.86 -15.14
CA MET A 863 -36.15 -32.33 -13.75
C MET A 863 -37.14 -33.47 -13.45
N HIS A 864 -38.25 -33.59 -14.20
CA HIS A 864 -39.24 -34.66 -14.01
C HIS A 864 -38.71 -36.04 -14.44
N GLU A 865 -37.64 -36.10 -15.22
CA GLU A 865 -36.96 -37.35 -15.60
C GLU A 865 -36.12 -37.95 -14.46
N TYR A 866 -35.97 -37.26 -13.32
CA TYR A 866 -35.10 -37.66 -12.19
C TYR A 866 -35.87 -37.79 -10.85
N PRO A 867 -36.77 -38.79 -10.69
CA PRO A 867 -37.64 -38.95 -9.51
C PRO A 867 -36.91 -39.28 -8.19
N PHE A 868 -35.62 -39.63 -8.22
CA PHE A 868 -34.84 -40.07 -7.05
C PHE A 868 -34.45 -38.95 -6.07
N LEU A 869 -34.53 -37.67 -6.49
CA LEU A 869 -34.16 -36.51 -5.66
C LEU A 869 -35.07 -36.33 -4.43
N GLN A 870 -36.31 -36.84 -4.45
CA GLN A 870 -37.21 -36.80 -3.28
C GLN A 870 -36.80 -37.79 -2.16
N LEU A 871 -36.04 -38.83 -2.48
CA LEU A 871 -35.68 -39.90 -1.54
C LEU A 871 -34.29 -39.70 -0.87
N ASP A 872 -33.31 -39.14 -1.58
CA ASP A 872 -31.95 -38.94 -1.03
C ASP A 872 -31.85 -37.75 -0.05
N CYS A 873 -32.63 -36.69 -0.25
CA CYS A 873 -32.65 -35.54 0.68
C CYS A 873 -33.32 -35.87 2.03
N SER A 874 -34.22 -36.86 2.07
CA SER A 874 -34.94 -37.28 3.28
C SER A 874 -34.26 -38.41 4.05
N GLY A 875 -33.37 -39.19 3.41
CA GLY A 875 -32.78 -40.41 4.01
C GLY A 875 -31.38 -40.27 4.65
N GLY A 876 -30.63 -39.20 4.37
CA GLY A 876 -29.25 -39.06 4.89
C GLY A 876 -28.72 -37.64 5.05
N MET A 877 -29.29 -36.64 4.38
CA MET A 877 -28.78 -35.25 4.46
C MET A 877 -29.30 -34.44 5.67
N SER A 878 -30.35 -34.92 6.34
CA SER A 878 -30.94 -34.20 7.49
C SER A 878 -30.13 -34.30 8.78
N GLN A 879 -29.17 -35.23 8.90
CA GLN A 879 -28.39 -35.42 10.13
C GLN A 879 -27.03 -34.70 10.14
N ASP A 880 -26.52 -34.26 8.99
CA ASP A 880 -25.20 -33.59 8.88
C ASP A 880 -25.30 -32.07 8.59
N ILE A 881 -26.52 -31.53 8.44
CA ILE A 881 -26.79 -30.12 8.12
C ILE A 881 -27.47 -29.37 9.29
N VAL A 882 -28.03 -30.08 10.27
CA VAL A 882 -28.40 -29.53 11.60
C VAL A 882 -27.22 -29.79 12.54
#